data_AF-A0AAV1APZ8-F1
#
_entry.id   AF-A0AAV1APZ8-F1
#
_cell.length_a   1.000
_cell.length_b   1.000
_cell.length_c   1.000
_cell.angle_alpha   90.00
_cell.angle_beta   90.00
_cell.angle_gamma   90.00
#
_symmetry.space_group_name_H-M   'P 1'
#
loop_
_entity.id
_entity.type
_entity.pdbx_description
1 polymer ?
#
loop_
_entity_poly.entity_id
_entity_poly.type
_entity_poly.pdbx_seq_one_letter_code
_entity_poly.pdbx_strand_id
1 'polypeptide(L)'
;MFDRGDFKSQYMGGQRESSFRWDVLDSRLSSSSDVRVAKSAFAIDKLSHGNHGSSTTSRSFKKGMRKGSEGLKSIGRSLGLGVSRAVFPEDLKVSEKKIFDPQDKFLLSWNKLFVISCILSVSVDPLFFYLPVINDQLHCLGIDRKLATTVTTLRTIIDAFYLIHMALQFRTAYIAPSSRVFGRGELVIDSAQIAKRYLRRYFIIDFLSVLPIPQIVVWRFLQRSKSSDVLATKQALLFIILLQYIPRFLRMVPLTSELKRTAGVFAETAWAGAAYYLMLYMLASHIVGSFWYLLAIERNDSCWQKACSDNGCNKNYLYCENQHTEGYSAWQNKSKAIFKSRCSVDDDPPPFDYGIFTQALSSGIISSKKFISKYCYCLWWGLQNLSTLGQGLQTSTYPGEVIFSIALAIAGLILFALLIGNMQTYLQSLTLRLEEMRVKRRDSEQWMHHRLLPKELRERVRRYDQYKWLATRGVDEDVLVQSLPKDLRRDIKRHLCLALVRRVPLFESMDERLLDAICERLKPCLVTENTYIVREGDPVDEMLFIIRGRLESVTTDGGRSGFFNRSLLKEADFCGEELLTWALDPKSGSNLPTSTRTVKALTEVETFALTADELKFVASQFRRLHSRQVQHTFRFYSQQWRTWAACFIQAAWRRYCKKKIMKLRQKEEEEADESEGTHGNSGGSSSSLGAALLASKFAARTLRGVHRNRLAKTARELVKLQKPPEPDFTADDAD
;
A
#
# COMPACT_ATOMS: atom_id res chain seq x y z
N MET A 1 -3.58 35.07 -42.68
CA MET A 1 -2.25 35.01 -43.30
C MET A 1 -1.54 33.80 -42.72
N PHE A 2 -1.00 32.97 -43.60
CA PHE A 2 -0.24 31.73 -43.42
C PHE A 2 -0.96 30.40 -43.62
N ASP A 3 -0.45 29.75 -44.68
CA ASP A 3 -0.92 28.65 -45.51
C ASP A 3 -0.86 27.27 -44.86
N ARG A 4 -1.77 26.42 -45.34
CA ARG A 4 -1.62 24.96 -45.34
C ARG A 4 -0.80 24.55 -46.58
N GLY A 5 0.40 24.02 -46.35
CA GLY A 5 1.14 23.28 -47.36
C GLY A 5 0.86 21.78 -47.24
N ASP A 6 0.15 21.23 -48.22
CA ASP A 6 -0.01 19.79 -48.44
C ASP A 6 1.30 19.20 -49.02
N PHE A 7 1.86 18.21 -48.36
CA PHE A 7 2.87 17.32 -48.95
C PHE A 7 2.28 15.92 -49.13
N LYS A 8 1.97 15.58 -50.40
CA LYS A 8 1.76 14.21 -50.89
C LYS A 8 3.09 13.46 -50.88
N SER A 9 3.17 12.31 -50.20
CA SER A 9 4.23 11.32 -50.42
C SER A 9 3.67 10.09 -51.13
N GLN A 10 4.25 9.78 -52.29
CA GLN A 10 4.06 8.56 -53.07
C GLN A 10 4.45 7.31 -52.26
N TYR A 11 3.65 6.25 -52.40
CA TYR A 11 3.96 4.90 -51.97
C TYR A 11 4.83 4.19 -53.01
N MET A 12 6.02 3.72 -52.61
CA MET A 12 6.79 2.66 -53.27
C MET A 12 7.73 2.01 -52.24
N GLY A 13 7.65 0.68 -52.09
CA GLY A 13 8.71 -0.15 -51.50
C GLY A 13 8.58 -0.43 -49.99
N GLY A 14 8.39 -1.70 -49.64
CA GLY A 14 8.10 -2.15 -48.29
C GLY A 14 9.31 -2.50 -47.43
N GLN A 15 9.15 -2.31 -46.11
CA GLN A 15 9.63 -3.22 -45.07
C GLN A 15 8.88 -2.87 -43.77
N ARG A 16 8.34 -3.90 -43.12
CA ARG A 16 7.40 -3.79 -42.00
C ARG A 16 8.21 -3.71 -40.70
N GLU A 17 8.51 -2.50 -40.24
CA GLU A 17 8.96 -2.27 -38.85
C GLU A 17 7.73 -2.10 -37.94
N SER A 18 7.52 -3.03 -37.01
CA SER A 18 6.47 -2.93 -36.00
C SER A 18 6.89 -1.96 -34.89
N SER A 19 6.56 -0.69 -35.05
CA SER A 19 6.47 0.27 -33.94
C SER A 19 5.36 -0.18 -32.98
N PHE A 20 5.71 -0.86 -31.89
CA PHE A 20 4.79 -1.17 -30.80
C PHE A 20 4.42 0.13 -30.05
N ARG A 21 3.16 0.51 -30.22
CA ARG A 21 2.48 1.62 -29.54
C ARG A 21 2.05 1.18 -28.13
N TRP A 22 2.43 1.94 -27.12
CA TRP A 22 2.32 1.64 -25.68
C TRP A 22 0.92 1.88 -25.06
N ASP A 23 -0.17 1.77 -25.82
CA ASP A 23 -1.53 2.09 -25.32
C ASP A 23 -2.33 0.87 -24.82
N VAL A 24 -1.72 -0.32 -24.63
CA VAL A 24 -2.47 -1.57 -24.36
C VAL A 24 -2.26 -2.16 -22.95
N LEU A 25 -1.59 -1.48 -22.03
CA LEU A 25 -1.34 -2.03 -20.67
C LEU A 25 -2.30 -1.54 -19.57
N ASP A 26 -3.25 -0.65 -19.87
CA ASP A 26 -4.27 -0.19 -18.91
C ASP A 26 -5.57 -1.01 -18.88
N SER A 27 -5.68 -2.10 -19.65
CA SER A 27 -6.94 -2.88 -19.77
C SER A 27 -7.00 -4.17 -18.95
N ARG A 28 -6.16 -4.36 -17.92
CA ARG A 28 -6.32 -5.46 -16.93
C ARG A 28 -6.78 -5.00 -15.54
N LEU A 29 -7.59 -3.95 -15.51
CA LEU A 29 -8.42 -3.58 -14.36
C LEU A 29 -9.88 -3.41 -14.84
N SER A 30 -10.49 -4.50 -15.30
CA SER A 30 -11.94 -4.60 -15.43
C SER A 30 -12.45 -5.61 -14.41
N SER A 31 -13.28 -5.10 -13.49
CA SER A 31 -14.13 -5.85 -12.57
C SER A 31 -14.78 -7.07 -13.24
N SER A 32 -14.73 -8.23 -12.59
CA SER A 32 -15.66 -9.31 -12.90
C SER A 32 -17.06 -8.87 -12.47
N SER A 33 -17.83 -8.36 -13.41
CA SER A 33 -19.26 -8.11 -13.27
C SER A 33 -20.02 -9.42 -13.55
N ASP A 34 -20.31 -10.18 -12.49
CA ASP A 34 -21.36 -11.20 -12.54
C ASP A 34 -22.56 -10.68 -11.75
N VAL A 35 -23.40 -9.90 -12.43
CA VAL A 35 -24.76 -9.58 -11.98
C VAL A 35 -25.65 -10.74 -12.38
N ARG A 36 -25.86 -11.69 -11.46
CA ARG A 36 -27.03 -12.58 -11.53
C ARG A 36 -28.14 -12.02 -10.66
N VAL A 37 -29.16 -11.51 -11.34
CA VAL A 37 -30.46 -11.14 -10.80
C VAL A 37 -31.08 -12.35 -10.10
N ALA A 38 -31.19 -12.31 -8.77
CA ALA A 38 -32.03 -13.24 -8.02
C ALA A 38 -33.29 -12.51 -7.58
N LYS A 39 -34.38 -12.78 -8.30
CA LYS A 39 -35.76 -12.40 -7.95
C LYS A 39 -36.17 -13.09 -6.66
N SER A 40 -36.80 -12.32 -5.77
CA SER A 40 -37.60 -12.83 -4.66
C SER A 40 -38.80 -13.61 -5.20
N ALA A 41 -38.93 -14.88 -4.81
CA ALA A 41 -40.19 -15.61 -4.89
C ALA A 41 -40.29 -16.56 -3.70
N PHE A 42 -41.28 -16.30 -2.85
CA PHE A 42 -41.76 -17.22 -1.84
C PHE A 42 -42.29 -18.48 -2.52
N ALA A 43 -41.84 -19.65 -2.09
CA ALA A 43 -42.48 -20.92 -2.37
C ALA A 43 -42.57 -21.72 -1.07
N ILE A 44 -43.80 -21.79 -0.57
CA ILE A 44 -44.27 -22.75 0.41
C ILE A 44 -44.26 -24.10 -0.28
N ASP A 45 -43.62 -25.11 0.30
CA ASP A 45 -44.15 -26.46 0.13
C ASP A 45 -43.89 -27.40 1.31
N LYS A 46 -44.96 -28.16 1.54
CA LYS A 46 -45.24 -29.12 2.59
C LYS A 46 -44.35 -30.36 2.49
N LEU A 47 -44.13 -31.02 3.63
CA LEU A 47 -44.02 -32.49 3.77
C LEU A 47 -44.26 -32.82 5.27
N SER A 48 -45.52 -33.02 5.63
CA SER A 48 -46.18 -34.31 5.89
C SER A 48 -45.83 -34.94 7.24
N HIS A 49 -46.79 -34.84 8.17
CA HIS A 49 -46.91 -35.69 9.34
C HIS A 49 -47.27 -37.14 8.94
N GLY A 50 -46.64 -38.10 9.60
CA GLY A 50 -47.11 -39.47 9.75
C GLY A 50 -47.29 -39.79 11.23
N ASN A 51 -48.53 -40.08 11.61
CA ASN A 51 -49.02 -40.50 12.92
C ASN A 51 -48.18 -41.60 13.59
N HIS A 52 -48.13 -41.57 14.93
CA HIS A 52 -48.80 -42.57 15.76
C HIS A 52 -48.80 -42.14 17.24
N GLY A 53 -49.99 -42.08 17.82
CA GLY A 53 -50.19 -41.92 19.26
C GLY A 53 -50.58 -43.24 19.93
N SER A 54 -50.28 -43.34 21.23
CA SER A 54 -51.09 -43.97 22.29
C SER A 54 -50.29 -43.78 23.59
N SER A 55 -50.66 -42.85 24.46
CA SER A 55 -51.67 -42.91 25.54
C SER A 55 -51.20 -43.61 26.82
N THR A 56 -51.24 -42.83 27.91
CA THR A 56 -51.54 -43.21 29.32
C THR A 56 -50.49 -44.05 30.07
N THR A 57 -50.06 -43.76 31.31
CA THR A 57 -50.79 -43.32 32.50
C THR A 57 -49.86 -42.73 33.58
N SER A 58 -50.50 -41.98 34.48
CA SER A 58 -50.06 -41.29 35.70
C SER A 58 -49.24 -42.09 36.72
N ARG A 59 -48.36 -41.40 37.49
CA ARG A 59 -48.52 -41.23 38.95
C ARG A 59 -47.55 -40.21 39.56
N SER A 60 -48.07 -39.54 40.57
CA SER A 60 -47.57 -38.39 41.34
C SER A 60 -46.57 -38.79 42.43
N PHE A 61 -45.57 -37.94 42.76
CA PHE A 61 -45.51 -37.12 44.01
C PHE A 61 -44.07 -36.65 44.37
N LYS A 62 -43.99 -35.36 44.74
CA LYS A 62 -43.09 -34.68 45.71
C LYS A 62 -41.63 -34.31 45.35
N LYS A 63 -41.50 -33.01 45.05
CA LYS A 63 -40.84 -31.95 45.86
C LYS A 63 -39.30 -31.88 45.87
N GLY A 64 -38.78 -30.85 45.19
CA GLY A 64 -37.46 -30.25 45.40
C GLY A 64 -37.35 -28.90 44.69
N MET A 65 -37.58 -27.81 45.41
CA MET A 65 -37.49 -26.42 44.95
C MET A 65 -36.06 -26.01 44.59
N ARG A 66 -35.86 -25.43 43.40
CA ARG A 66 -35.02 -24.23 43.15
C ARG A 66 -35.32 -23.64 41.75
N LYS A 67 -36.37 -22.78 41.70
CA LYS A 67 -36.45 -21.64 40.76
C LYS A 67 -35.39 -20.62 41.21
N GLY A 68 -34.68 -19.86 40.38
CA GLY A 68 -34.76 -19.61 38.95
C GLY A 68 -34.28 -18.17 38.69
N SER A 69 -33.47 -17.95 37.65
CA SER A 69 -33.56 -16.81 36.72
C SER A 69 -32.37 -16.84 35.76
N GLU A 70 -32.35 -17.82 34.86
CA GLU A 70 -31.72 -17.62 33.55
C GLU A 70 -32.79 -17.06 32.62
N GLY A 71 -32.71 -15.76 32.37
CA GLY A 71 -33.54 -15.05 31.42
C GLY A 71 -32.83 -13.77 31.04
N LEU A 72 -32.59 -13.58 29.74
CA LEU A 72 -31.87 -12.46 29.10
C LEU A 72 -30.34 -12.54 29.05
N LYS A 73 -29.79 -13.56 28.40
CA LYS A 73 -28.48 -13.47 27.72
C LYS A 73 -28.47 -14.25 26.40
N SER A 74 -29.14 -13.75 25.37
CA SER A 74 -28.89 -14.22 23.99
C SER A 74 -29.43 -13.28 22.91
N ILE A 75 -29.00 -12.03 22.89
CA ILE A 75 -29.12 -11.18 21.69
C ILE A 75 -27.77 -10.47 21.53
N GLY A 76 -26.91 -10.99 20.67
CA GLY A 76 -25.57 -10.43 20.45
C GLY A 76 -24.52 -11.40 19.89
N ARG A 77 -24.87 -12.68 19.66
CA ARG A 77 -24.00 -13.62 18.94
C ARG A 77 -24.63 -14.05 17.62
N SER A 78 -24.63 -13.13 16.67
CA SER A 78 -24.61 -13.48 15.25
C SER A 78 -23.93 -12.36 14.50
N LEU A 79 -22.62 -12.50 14.33
CA LEU A 79 -21.77 -12.01 13.25
C LEU A 79 -20.33 -11.95 13.77
N GLY A 80 -19.52 -12.93 13.39
CA GLY A 80 -18.12 -13.00 13.77
C GLY A 80 -17.42 -14.18 13.09
N LEU A 81 -17.01 -13.97 11.84
CA LEU A 81 -15.95 -14.75 11.20
C LEU A 81 -14.71 -14.74 12.10
N GLY A 82 -14.11 -15.92 12.28
CA GLY A 82 -13.03 -16.17 13.21
C GLY A 82 -11.77 -15.38 12.93
N VAL A 83 -11.34 -14.59 13.91
CA VAL A 83 -9.95 -14.32 14.26
C VAL A 83 -9.90 -14.26 15.79
N SER A 84 -9.14 -15.15 16.40
CA SER A 84 -8.92 -15.21 17.85
C SER A 84 -8.12 -13.97 18.29
N ARG A 85 -8.79 -12.93 18.78
CA ARG A 85 -8.13 -11.90 19.60
C ARG A 85 -7.79 -12.54 20.95
N ALA A 86 -6.51 -12.49 21.34
CA ALA A 86 -6.12 -12.70 22.73
C ALA A 86 -6.93 -11.71 23.59
N VAL A 87 -7.74 -12.23 24.51
CA VAL A 87 -8.61 -11.42 25.37
C VAL A 87 -7.76 -10.88 26.51
N PHE A 88 -7.49 -9.59 26.50
CA PHE A 88 -6.74 -8.94 27.58
C PHE A 88 -7.67 -8.67 28.78
N PRO A 89 -7.16 -8.65 30.03
CA PRO A 89 -7.98 -8.34 31.21
C PRO A 89 -8.61 -6.94 31.16
N GLU A 90 -8.01 -6.02 30.41
CA GLU A 90 -8.57 -4.71 30.08
C GLU A 90 -9.85 -4.82 29.25
N ASP A 91 -9.90 -5.72 28.25
CA ASP A 91 -11.08 -5.93 27.39
C ASP A 91 -12.29 -6.42 28.21
N LEU A 92 -12.05 -7.24 29.24
CA LEU A 92 -13.09 -7.69 30.18
C LEU A 92 -13.65 -6.54 31.02
N LYS A 93 -12.79 -5.67 31.57
CA LYS A 93 -13.20 -4.49 32.36
C LYS A 93 -13.97 -3.46 31.52
N VAL A 94 -13.61 -3.32 30.24
CA VAL A 94 -14.32 -2.45 29.28
C VAL A 94 -15.75 -2.97 29.04
N SER A 95 -15.92 -4.29 28.88
CA SER A 95 -17.22 -4.94 28.70
C SER A 95 -18.14 -4.79 29.92
N GLU A 96 -17.59 -4.98 31.14
CA GLU A 96 -18.36 -4.84 32.39
C GLU A 96 -18.89 -3.42 32.62
N LYS A 97 -18.12 -2.39 32.25
CA LYS A 97 -18.48 -0.98 32.45
C LYS A 97 -19.25 -0.34 31.28
N LYS A 98 -19.55 -1.09 30.21
CA LYS A 98 -20.15 -0.58 28.95
C LYS A 98 -19.42 0.67 28.43
N ILE A 99 -18.10 0.60 28.38
CA ILE A 99 -17.24 1.67 27.83
C ILE A 99 -16.81 1.23 26.43
N PHE A 100 -16.74 2.17 25.50
CA PHE A 100 -16.31 1.89 24.15
C PHE A 100 -14.81 2.16 24.00
N ASP A 101 -14.11 1.23 23.37
CA ASP A 101 -12.71 1.39 22.98
C ASP A 101 -12.62 2.36 21.79
N PRO A 102 -11.82 3.44 21.85
CA PRO A 102 -11.65 4.37 20.74
C PRO A 102 -11.16 3.72 19.43
N GLN A 103 -10.55 2.53 19.47
CA GLN A 103 -10.11 1.78 18.29
C GLN A 103 -11.17 0.83 17.72
N ASP A 104 -12.37 0.78 18.31
CA ASP A 104 -13.44 -0.07 17.82
C ASP A 104 -13.92 0.38 16.42
N LYS A 105 -14.17 -0.59 15.53
CA LYS A 105 -14.61 -0.34 14.15
C LYS A 105 -15.93 0.42 14.10
N PHE A 106 -16.83 0.15 15.06
CA PHE A 106 -18.09 0.86 15.21
C PHE A 106 -17.85 2.35 15.48
N LEU A 107 -17.02 2.69 16.47
CA LEU A 107 -16.73 4.09 16.81
C LEU A 107 -15.98 4.81 15.69
N LEU A 108 -15.03 4.15 15.02
CA LEU A 108 -14.35 4.72 13.86
C LEU A 108 -15.33 5.05 12.74
N SER A 109 -16.27 4.15 12.45
CA SER A 109 -17.32 4.37 11.45
C SER A 109 -18.30 5.46 11.87
N TRP A 110 -18.68 5.49 13.15
CA TRP A 110 -19.53 6.54 13.72
C TRP A 110 -18.87 7.92 13.67
N ASN A 111 -17.56 8.00 13.96
CA ASN A 111 -16.80 9.24 13.85
C ASN A 111 -16.72 9.73 12.40
N LYS A 112 -16.54 8.84 11.42
CA LYS A 112 -16.63 9.18 9.98
C LYS A 112 -18.02 9.74 9.64
N LEU A 113 -19.09 9.05 10.05
CA LEU A 113 -20.47 9.50 9.83
C LEU A 113 -20.76 10.85 10.51
N PHE A 114 -20.23 11.05 11.71
CA PHE A 114 -20.41 12.28 12.46
C PHE A 114 -19.72 13.47 11.79
N VAL A 115 -18.53 13.30 11.20
CA VAL A 115 -17.93 14.39 10.40
C VAL A 115 -18.81 14.76 9.21
N ILE A 116 -19.39 13.78 8.52
CA ILE A 116 -20.33 14.04 7.41
C ILE A 116 -21.56 14.80 7.93
N SER A 117 -22.10 14.41 9.08
CA SER A 117 -23.20 15.13 9.75
C SER A 117 -22.81 16.57 10.11
N CYS A 118 -21.58 16.82 10.56
CA CYS A 118 -21.08 18.17 10.82
C CYS A 118 -20.98 19.03 9.55
N ILE A 119 -20.53 18.47 8.42
CA ILE A 119 -20.49 19.17 7.12
C ILE A 119 -21.92 19.52 6.67
N LEU A 120 -22.84 18.56 6.77
CA LEU A 120 -24.24 18.77 6.46
C LEU A 120 -24.86 19.85 7.35
N SER A 121 -24.53 19.85 8.65
CA SER A 121 -24.97 20.87 9.61
C SER A 121 -24.58 22.28 9.19
N VAL A 122 -23.32 22.46 8.77
CA VAL A 122 -22.79 23.76 8.33
C VAL A 122 -23.44 24.19 7.00
N SER A 123 -23.87 23.24 6.17
CA SER A 123 -24.61 23.51 4.92
C SER A 123 -26.07 23.92 5.15
N VAL A 124 -26.73 23.35 6.17
CA VAL A 124 -28.15 23.60 6.45
C VAL A 124 -28.38 24.99 7.08
N ASP A 125 -27.46 25.50 7.88
CA ASP A 125 -27.64 26.79 8.57
C ASP A 125 -27.88 27.99 7.65
N PRO A 126 -27.10 28.19 6.57
CA PRO A 126 -27.36 29.25 5.61
C PRO A 126 -28.71 29.12 4.87
N LEU A 127 -29.40 27.98 4.95
CA LEU A 127 -30.72 27.83 4.34
C LEU A 127 -31.79 28.70 5.03
N PHE A 128 -31.62 28.99 6.31
CA PHE A 128 -32.51 29.89 7.03
C PHE A 128 -32.47 31.32 6.47
N PHE A 129 -31.39 31.71 5.78
CA PHE A 129 -31.28 33.02 5.14
C PHE A 129 -32.18 33.19 3.92
N TYR A 130 -32.68 32.08 3.35
CA TYR A 130 -33.65 32.11 2.26
C TYR A 130 -35.12 32.22 2.72
N LEU A 131 -35.37 32.23 4.05
CA LEU A 131 -36.72 32.33 4.61
C LEU A 131 -37.43 33.64 4.30
N PRO A 132 -36.79 34.82 4.42
CA PRO A 132 -37.42 36.07 4.02
C PRO A 132 -37.65 36.08 2.51
N VAL A 133 -38.86 36.44 2.08
CA VAL A 133 -39.26 36.52 0.68
C VAL A 133 -40.12 37.76 0.49
N ILE A 134 -39.87 38.49 -0.59
CA ILE A 134 -40.65 39.67 -0.96
C ILE A 134 -41.86 39.22 -1.78
N ASN A 135 -43.03 39.77 -1.47
CA ASN A 135 -44.22 39.56 -2.30
C ASN A 135 -44.42 40.78 -3.21
N ASP A 136 -44.07 40.65 -4.50
CA ASP A 136 -44.19 41.74 -5.47
C ASP A 136 -45.62 42.27 -5.62
N GLN A 137 -46.64 41.40 -5.49
CA GLN A 137 -48.04 41.82 -5.63
C GLN A 137 -48.48 42.72 -4.48
N LEU A 138 -47.94 42.46 -3.29
CA LEU A 138 -48.37 43.09 -2.05
C LEU A 138 -47.35 44.11 -1.51
N HIS A 139 -46.19 44.24 -2.15
CA HIS A 139 -45.03 45.05 -1.73
C HIS A 139 -44.77 44.96 -0.22
N CYS A 140 -44.74 43.72 0.28
CA CYS A 140 -44.51 43.42 1.69
C CYS A 140 -43.48 42.29 1.83
N LEU A 141 -42.77 42.28 2.96
CA LEU A 141 -41.83 41.25 3.34
C LEU A 141 -42.56 40.14 4.12
N GLY A 142 -42.41 38.90 3.68
CA GLY A 142 -42.96 37.72 4.34
C GLY A 142 -41.91 36.66 4.61
N ILE A 143 -42.33 35.57 5.24
CA ILE A 143 -41.49 34.38 5.48
C ILE A 143 -42.11 33.20 4.71
N ASP A 144 -41.28 32.46 3.98
CA ASP A 144 -41.72 31.22 3.31
C ASP A 144 -41.97 30.11 4.35
N ARG A 145 -43.24 29.88 4.67
CA ARG A 145 -43.66 28.87 5.65
C ARG A 145 -43.30 27.43 5.23
N LYS A 146 -43.26 27.12 3.92
CA LYS A 146 -42.89 25.77 3.46
C LYS A 146 -41.41 25.51 3.72
N LEU A 147 -40.57 26.47 3.32
CA LEU A 147 -39.13 26.40 3.55
C LEU A 147 -38.79 26.41 5.06
N ALA A 148 -39.50 27.23 5.86
CA ALA A 148 -39.33 27.29 7.31
C ALA A 148 -39.54 25.91 7.97
N THR A 149 -40.63 25.22 7.63
CA THR A 149 -40.91 23.88 8.14
C THR A 149 -39.84 22.87 7.70
N THR A 150 -39.43 22.89 6.42
CA THR A 150 -38.43 21.94 5.90
C THR A 150 -37.03 22.15 6.51
N VAL A 151 -36.57 23.39 6.64
CA VAL A 151 -35.24 23.67 7.18
C VAL A 151 -35.19 23.37 8.69
N THR A 152 -36.26 23.69 9.43
CA THR A 152 -36.34 23.37 10.86
C THR A 152 -36.39 21.86 11.12
N THR A 153 -37.10 21.07 10.31
CA THR A 153 -37.12 19.59 10.45
C THR A 153 -35.79 18.95 10.08
N LEU A 154 -35.14 19.43 9.01
CA LEU A 154 -33.80 18.94 8.64
C LEU A 154 -32.79 19.24 9.74
N ARG A 155 -32.88 20.43 10.35
CA ARG A 155 -32.03 20.85 11.44
C ARG A 155 -32.22 19.99 12.69
N THR A 156 -33.45 19.68 13.10
CA THR A 156 -33.70 18.83 14.28
C THR A 156 -33.17 17.41 14.11
N ILE A 157 -33.23 16.85 12.89
CA ILE A 157 -32.63 15.54 12.58
C ILE A 157 -31.12 15.57 12.81
N ILE A 158 -30.43 16.60 12.31
CA ILE A 158 -28.97 16.75 12.48
C ILE A 158 -28.61 16.92 13.97
N ASP A 159 -29.40 17.70 14.72
CA ASP A 159 -29.16 17.93 16.14
C ASP A 159 -29.30 16.64 16.97
N ALA A 160 -30.19 15.72 16.57
CA ALA A 160 -30.27 14.40 17.19
C ALA A 160 -28.97 13.59 17.02
N PHE A 161 -28.32 13.66 15.85
CA PHE A 161 -27.01 13.01 15.65
C PHE A 161 -25.94 13.56 16.59
N TYR A 162 -25.92 14.88 16.81
CA TYR A 162 -25.00 15.49 17.76
C TYR A 162 -25.28 15.06 19.20
N LEU A 163 -26.53 15.00 19.63
CA LEU A 163 -26.89 14.51 20.96
C LEU A 163 -26.43 13.07 21.18
N ILE A 164 -26.61 12.19 20.19
CA ILE A 164 -26.14 10.81 20.26
C ILE A 164 -24.60 10.79 20.34
N HIS A 165 -23.90 11.59 19.54
CA HIS A 165 -22.44 11.67 19.59
C HIS A 165 -21.93 12.18 20.95
N MET A 166 -22.55 13.22 21.51
CA MET A 166 -22.21 13.73 22.86
C MET A 166 -22.38 12.64 23.92
N ALA A 167 -23.48 11.86 23.85
CA ALA A 167 -23.71 10.75 24.77
C ALA A 167 -22.63 9.65 24.64
N LEU A 168 -22.19 9.35 23.42
CA LEU A 168 -21.11 8.40 23.17
C LEU A 168 -19.76 8.91 23.72
N GLN A 169 -19.45 10.21 23.62
CA GLN A 169 -18.21 10.78 24.15
C GLN A 169 -18.04 10.60 25.66
N PHE A 170 -19.12 10.60 26.43
CA PHE A 170 -19.07 10.28 27.86
C PHE A 170 -18.78 8.79 28.15
N ARG A 171 -18.90 7.93 27.14
CA ARG A 171 -18.71 6.48 27.22
C ARG A 171 -17.50 5.99 26.42
N THR A 172 -16.75 6.87 25.77
CA THR A 172 -15.56 6.50 24.99
C THR A 172 -14.31 6.64 25.86
N ALA A 173 -13.55 5.56 26.00
CA ALA A 173 -12.25 5.58 26.66
C ALA A 173 -11.24 6.42 25.87
N TYR A 174 -10.17 6.86 26.53
CA TYR A 174 -9.11 7.60 25.86
C TYR A 174 -7.73 7.05 26.20
N ILE A 175 -6.80 7.24 25.27
CA ILE A 175 -5.38 6.90 25.49
C ILE A 175 -4.69 8.10 26.15
N ALA A 176 -4.12 7.88 27.35
CA ALA A 176 -3.46 8.93 28.12
C ALA A 176 -2.27 9.52 27.33
N PRO A 177 -2.07 10.86 27.28
CA PRO A 177 -0.98 11.45 26.52
C PRO A 177 0.42 11.03 27.00
N SER A 178 0.60 10.87 28.31
CA SER A 178 1.86 10.48 28.95
C SER A 178 2.31 9.06 28.58
N SER A 179 1.37 8.15 28.33
CA SER A 179 1.65 6.76 27.99
C SER A 179 1.89 6.53 26.48
N ARG A 180 1.79 7.58 25.65
CA ARG A 180 2.03 7.49 24.19
C ARG A 180 3.51 7.39 23.82
N VAL A 181 4.41 7.84 24.69
CA VAL A 181 5.86 7.92 24.40
C VAL A 181 6.50 6.54 24.25
N PHE A 182 5.90 5.50 24.85
CA PHE A 182 6.39 4.11 24.79
C PHE A 182 5.54 3.19 23.90
N GLY A 183 4.68 3.73 23.03
CA GLY A 183 3.86 2.96 22.08
C GLY A 183 2.77 2.08 22.70
N ARG A 184 2.75 1.88 24.03
CA ARG A 184 1.78 1.03 24.73
C ARG A 184 0.50 1.74 25.19
N GLY A 185 0.43 3.07 25.09
CA GLY A 185 -0.77 3.88 25.25
C GLY A 185 -1.81 3.31 26.23
N GLU A 186 -1.60 3.54 27.53
CA GLU A 186 -2.54 3.12 28.57
C GLU A 186 -3.95 3.68 28.33
N LEU A 187 -4.93 2.77 28.26
CA LEU A 187 -6.33 3.07 28.04
C LEU A 187 -6.99 3.44 29.38
N VAL A 188 -7.43 4.68 29.50
CA VAL A 188 -8.15 5.16 30.69
C VAL A 188 -9.63 4.82 30.56
N ILE A 189 -10.10 3.91 31.42
CA ILE A 189 -11.48 3.36 31.44
C ILE A 189 -12.31 3.95 32.60
N ASP A 190 -11.75 4.86 33.41
CA ASP A 190 -12.49 5.47 34.52
C ASP A 190 -13.50 6.52 34.01
N SER A 191 -14.79 6.28 34.26
CA SER A 191 -15.90 7.12 33.78
C SER A 191 -15.83 8.55 34.33
N ALA A 192 -15.37 8.73 35.57
CA ALA A 192 -15.23 10.06 36.18
C ALA A 192 -14.13 10.88 35.47
N GLN A 193 -13.02 10.22 35.11
CA GLN A 193 -11.92 10.86 34.39
C GLN A 193 -12.28 11.17 32.93
N ILE A 194 -13.00 10.26 32.27
CA ILE A 194 -13.54 10.48 30.91
C ILE A 194 -14.47 11.70 30.91
N ALA A 195 -15.46 11.72 31.82
CA ALA A 195 -16.41 12.81 31.93
C ALA A 195 -15.73 14.15 32.23
N LYS A 196 -14.81 14.20 33.22
CA LYS A 196 -14.06 15.42 33.57
C LYS A 196 -13.24 15.96 32.40
N ARG A 197 -12.61 15.06 31.63
CA ARG A 197 -11.83 15.44 30.44
C ARG A 197 -12.72 16.01 29.34
N TYR A 198 -13.85 15.35 29.06
CA TYR A 198 -14.77 15.79 28.01
C TYR A 198 -15.44 17.14 28.36
N LEU A 199 -15.92 17.28 29.61
CA LEU A 199 -16.50 18.51 30.14
C LEU A 199 -15.56 19.72 30.02
N ARG A 200 -14.27 19.53 30.30
CA ARG A 200 -13.29 20.62 30.27
C ARG A 200 -12.86 21.05 28.85
N ARG A 201 -12.90 20.14 27.86
CA ARG A 201 -12.32 20.40 26.53
C ARG A 201 -13.34 20.68 25.44
N TYR A 202 -14.34 19.83 25.30
CA TYR A 202 -15.17 19.81 24.08
C TYR A 202 -16.65 20.00 24.36
N PHE A 203 -17.12 19.65 25.57
CA PHE A 203 -18.54 19.68 25.91
C PHE A 203 -19.19 21.05 25.68
N ILE A 204 -18.54 22.16 26.03
CA ILE A 204 -19.11 23.50 25.87
C ILE A 204 -19.36 23.81 24.39
N ILE A 205 -18.40 23.48 23.52
CA ILE A 205 -18.52 23.70 22.07
C ILE A 205 -19.62 22.81 21.50
N ASP A 206 -19.67 21.54 21.90
CA ASP A 206 -20.67 20.58 21.44
C ASP A 206 -22.07 21.01 21.90
N PHE A 207 -22.22 21.42 23.16
CA PHE A 207 -23.48 21.89 23.73
C PHE A 207 -23.98 23.14 23.01
N LEU A 208 -23.14 24.17 22.87
CA LEU A 208 -23.50 25.40 22.16
C LEU A 208 -23.85 25.14 20.69
N SER A 209 -23.19 24.16 20.07
CA SER A 209 -23.52 23.76 18.70
C SER A 209 -24.96 23.25 18.61
N VAL A 210 -25.47 22.48 19.56
CA VAL A 210 -26.77 21.78 19.48
C VAL A 210 -27.99 22.62 19.87
N LEU A 211 -27.81 23.77 20.52
CA LEU A 211 -28.93 24.55 21.07
C LEU A 211 -30.02 24.87 20.01
N PRO A 212 -31.30 24.49 20.19
CA PRO A 212 -32.31 24.63 19.14
C PRO A 212 -32.90 26.05 19.02
N ILE A 213 -32.06 27.09 19.12
CA ILE A 213 -32.51 28.49 19.20
C ILE A 213 -33.19 28.95 17.89
N PRO A 214 -32.63 28.72 16.68
CA PRO A 214 -33.31 29.04 15.43
C PRO A 214 -34.66 28.32 15.30
N GLN A 215 -34.73 27.05 15.70
CA GLN A 215 -35.97 26.27 15.63
C GLN A 215 -37.06 26.85 16.52
N ILE A 216 -36.72 27.23 17.77
CA ILE A 216 -37.66 27.84 18.71
C ILE A 216 -38.21 29.16 18.16
N VAL A 217 -37.35 30.00 17.58
CA VAL A 217 -37.76 31.29 17.01
C VAL A 217 -38.66 31.12 15.79
N VAL A 218 -38.29 30.24 14.86
CA VAL A 218 -39.12 29.95 13.67
C VAL A 218 -40.45 29.30 14.04
N TRP A 219 -40.47 28.36 14.98
CA TRP A 219 -41.71 27.73 15.45
C TRP A 219 -42.63 28.71 16.17
N ARG A 220 -42.07 29.60 17.00
CA ARG A 220 -42.84 30.67 17.64
C ARG A 220 -43.52 31.56 16.60
N PHE A 221 -42.81 31.92 15.53
CA PHE A 221 -43.38 32.66 14.40
C PHE A 221 -44.48 31.88 13.68
N LEU A 222 -44.28 30.58 13.41
CA LEU A 222 -45.28 29.74 12.76
C LEU A 222 -46.57 29.57 13.59
N GLN A 223 -46.49 29.68 14.92
CA GLN A 223 -47.62 29.43 15.84
C GLN A 223 -48.34 30.70 16.33
N ARG A 224 -47.65 31.84 16.45
CA ARG A 224 -48.23 33.11 16.93
C ARG A 224 -47.98 34.18 15.89
N SER A 225 -49.00 34.56 15.12
CA SER A 225 -48.85 35.59 14.10
C SER A 225 -49.48 36.93 14.52
N LYS A 226 -48.64 37.85 15.02
CA LYS A 226 -48.93 39.29 15.08
C LYS A 226 -47.91 40.07 14.26
N SER A 227 -48.31 41.23 13.75
CA SER A 227 -47.51 42.17 12.93
C SER A 227 -46.05 42.35 13.36
N SER A 228 -45.83 42.58 14.66
CA SER A 228 -44.52 42.92 15.24
C SER A 228 -43.53 41.76 15.19
N ASP A 229 -44.01 40.54 14.93
CA ASP A 229 -43.20 39.34 15.03
C ASP A 229 -42.33 39.12 13.79
N VAL A 230 -42.69 39.62 12.59
CA VAL A 230 -41.88 39.38 11.37
C VAL A 230 -40.54 40.13 11.43
N LEU A 231 -40.54 41.41 11.79
CA LEU A 231 -39.32 42.21 11.93
C LEU A 231 -38.44 41.68 13.07
N ALA A 232 -39.04 41.43 14.23
CA ALA A 232 -38.35 40.86 15.39
C ALA A 232 -37.77 39.48 15.07
N THR A 233 -38.51 38.63 14.35
CA THR A 233 -38.06 37.30 13.91
C THR A 233 -36.94 37.41 12.88
N LYS A 234 -37.04 38.29 11.87
CA LYS A 234 -35.97 38.52 10.87
C LYS A 234 -34.67 38.93 11.53
N GLN A 235 -34.72 39.95 12.39
CA GLN A 235 -33.54 40.46 13.11
C GLN A 235 -32.98 39.40 14.06
N ALA A 236 -33.83 38.75 14.85
CA ALA A 236 -33.40 37.70 15.77
C ALA A 236 -32.75 36.52 15.02
N LEU A 237 -33.33 36.07 13.91
CA LEU A 237 -32.79 34.96 13.13
C LEU A 237 -31.39 35.27 12.59
N LEU A 238 -31.15 36.47 12.08
CA LEU A 238 -29.82 36.88 11.58
C LEU A 238 -28.74 36.71 12.66
N PHE A 239 -28.97 37.26 13.85
CA PHE A 239 -28.00 37.18 14.96
C PHE A 239 -27.89 35.76 15.54
N ILE A 240 -29.01 35.06 15.70
CA ILE A 240 -29.06 33.73 16.31
C ILE A 240 -28.37 32.69 15.42
N ILE A 241 -28.62 32.73 14.11
CA ILE A 241 -27.99 31.82 13.16
C ILE A 241 -26.48 32.07 13.15
N LEU A 242 -26.04 33.33 13.06
CA LEU A 242 -24.61 33.66 13.08
C LEU A 242 -23.93 33.21 14.39
N LEU A 243 -24.57 33.43 15.53
CA LEU A 243 -24.05 33.03 16.84
C LEU A 243 -23.91 31.51 16.97
N GLN A 244 -24.88 30.75 16.48
CA GLN A 244 -24.85 29.28 16.56
C GLN A 244 -23.95 28.64 15.48
N TYR A 245 -23.76 29.34 14.36
CA TYR A 245 -22.91 28.89 13.27
C TYR A 245 -21.45 28.75 13.70
N ILE A 246 -20.94 29.66 14.53
CA ILE A 246 -19.55 29.67 15.00
C ILE A 246 -19.18 28.38 15.76
N PRO A 247 -19.90 27.96 16.83
CA PRO A 247 -19.63 26.69 17.51
C PRO A 247 -19.67 25.47 16.58
N ARG A 248 -20.59 25.43 15.60
CA ARG A 248 -20.72 24.32 14.65
C ARG A 248 -19.54 24.24 13.70
N PHE A 249 -19.09 25.37 13.19
CA PHE A 249 -17.89 25.43 12.37
C PHE A 249 -16.64 25.04 13.19
N LEU A 250 -16.49 25.58 14.41
CA LEU A 250 -15.35 25.25 15.27
C LEU A 250 -15.28 23.77 15.64
N ARG A 251 -16.41 23.07 15.74
CA ARG A 251 -16.45 21.63 16.02
C ARG A 251 -15.83 20.77 14.90
N MET A 252 -15.82 21.25 13.66
CA MET A 252 -15.20 20.52 12.53
C MET A 252 -13.68 20.36 12.69
N VAL A 253 -12.99 21.35 13.26
CA VAL A 253 -11.52 21.39 13.35
C VAL A 253 -10.94 20.27 14.23
N PRO A 254 -11.33 20.10 15.51
CA PRO A 254 -10.77 19.04 16.35
C PRO A 254 -11.15 17.64 15.82
N LEU A 255 -12.34 17.50 15.23
CA LEU A 255 -12.84 16.23 14.74
C LEU A 255 -12.09 15.75 13.49
N THR A 256 -11.82 16.66 12.53
CA THR A 256 -11.02 16.35 11.34
C THR A 256 -9.55 16.07 11.71
N SER A 257 -9.00 16.79 12.68
CA SER A 257 -7.65 16.53 13.23
C SER A 257 -7.57 15.14 13.89
N GLU A 258 -8.56 14.79 14.71
CA GLU A 258 -8.59 13.49 15.37
C GLU A 258 -8.76 12.34 14.38
N LEU A 259 -9.61 12.49 13.36
CA LEU A 259 -9.81 11.49 12.33
C LEU A 259 -8.57 11.32 11.44
N LYS A 260 -7.89 12.41 11.07
CA LYS A 260 -6.61 12.35 10.35
C LYS A 260 -5.54 11.63 11.17
N ARG A 261 -5.54 11.80 12.49
CA ARG A 261 -4.59 11.17 13.41
C ARG A 261 -4.87 9.68 13.65
N THR A 262 -6.12 9.26 13.72
CA THR A 262 -6.49 7.85 14.01
C THR A 262 -6.62 6.98 12.76
N ALA A 263 -7.12 7.54 11.66
CA ALA A 263 -7.30 6.81 10.40
C ALA A 263 -6.18 7.04 9.37
N GLY A 264 -5.20 7.90 9.67
CA GLY A 264 -4.06 8.23 8.80
C GLY A 264 -4.41 9.16 7.63
N VAL A 265 -5.57 8.97 7.00
CA VAL A 265 -6.11 9.82 5.94
C VAL A 265 -7.65 9.84 6.01
N PHE A 266 -8.27 11.00 5.76
CA PHE A 266 -9.73 11.14 5.70
C PHE A 266 -10.36 10.36 4.53
N ALA A 267 -9.55 10.07 3.50
CA ALA A 267 -9.93 9.50 2.24
C ALA A 267 -8.99 8.34 1.88
N GLU A 268 -9.56 7.16 1.62
CA GLU A 268 -8.81 5.95 1.22
C GLU A 268 -8.17 6.11 -0.17
N THR A 269 -8.66 7.06 -0.97
CA THR A 269 -8.13 7.38 -2.30
C THR A 269 -7.78 8.86 -2.41
N ALA A 270 -6.76 9.19 -3.20
CA ALA A 270 -6.38 10.59 -3.45
C ALA A 270 -7.53 11.42 -4.08
N TRP A 271 -8.36 10.79 -4.92
CA TRP A 271 -9.54 11.42 -5.51
C TRP A 271 -10.60 11.81 -4.48
N ALA A 272 -10.86 10.95 -3.49
CA ALA A 272 -11.77 11.29 -2.40
C ALA A 272 -11.20 12.44 -1.54
N GLY A 273 -9.87 12.54 -1.42
CA GLY A 273 -9.20 13.69 -0.79
C GLY A 273 -9.42 14.99 -1.57
N ALA A 274 -9.21 14.99 -2.88
CA ALA A 274 -9.44 16.16 -3.72
C ALA A 274 -10.92 16.58 -3.74
N ALA A 275 -11.84 15.62 -3.87
CA ALA A 275 -13.29 15.88 -3.83
C ALA A 275 -13.74 16.50 -2.50
N TYR A 276 -13.12 16.13 -1.38
CA TYR A 276 -13.39 16.73 -0.08
C TYR A 276 -13.09 18.24 -0.05
N TYR A 277 -11.91 18.67 -0.55
CA TYR A 277 -11.58 20.10 -0.60
C TYR A 277 -12.47 20.87 -1.58
N LEU A 278 -12.81 20.26 -2.72
CA LEU A 278 -13.78 20.83 -3.64
C LEU A 278 -15.15 21.02 -2.98
N MET A 279 -15.62 20.02 -2.22
CA MET A 279 -16.88 20.12 -1.47
C MET A 279 -16.83 21.24 -0.42
N LEU A 280 -15.71 21.41 0.30
CA LEU A 280 -15.55 22.54 1.24
C LEU A 280 -15.58 23.90 0.53
N TYR A 281 -15.00 23.99 -0.67
CA TYR A 281 -15.04 25.20 -1.49
C TYR A 281 -16.45 25.51 -2.01
N MET A 282 -17.18 24.49 -2.45
CA MET A 282 -18.59 24.61 -2.82
C MET A 282 -19.46 25.02 -1.62
N LEU A 283 -19.16 24.51 -0.43
CA LEU A 283 -19.83 24.90 0.81
C LEU A 283 -19.57 26.38 1.15
N ALA A 284 -18.33 26.86 1.02
CA ALA A 284 -18.02 28.29 1.17
C ALA A 284 -18.80 29.16 0.19
N SER A 285 -18.91 28.72 -1.08
CA SER A 285 -19.69 29.38 -2.12
C SER A 285 -21.17 29.45 -1.79
N HIS A 286 -21.74 28.36 -1.26
CA HIS A 286 -23.11 28.30 -0.76
C HIS A 286 -23.34 29.32 0.36
N ILE A 287 -22.45 29.37 1.35
CA ILE A 287 -22.55 30.30 2.48
C ILE A 287 -22.53 31.75 2.00
N VAL A 288 -21.58 32.10 1.13
CA VAL A 288 -21.46 33.45 0.54
C VAL A 288 -22.73 33.81 -0.24
N GLY A 289 -23.24 32.90 -1.08
CA GLY A 289 -24.47 33.11 -1.85
C GLY A 289 -25.70 33.35 -0.96
N SER A 290 -25.81 32.59 0.14
CA SER A 290 -26.87 32.78 1.14
C SER A 290 -26.78 34.13 1.86
N PHE A 291 -25.57 34.57 2.22
CA PHE A 291 -25.37 35.90 2.81
C PHE A 291 -25.73 37.01 1.82
N TRP A 292 -25.31 36.88 0.56
CA TRP A 292 -25.65 37.85 -0.49
C TRP A 292 -27.17 37.97 -0.68
N TYR A 293 -27.90 36.86 -0.71
CA TYR A 293 -29.36 36.87 -0.78
C TYR A 293 -30.00 37.60 0.41
N LEU A 294 -29.55 37.32 1.64
CA LEU A 294 -30.09 37.96 2.85
C LEU A 294 -29.81 39.46 2.85
N LEU A 295 -28.58 39.86 2.50
CA LEU A 295 -28.17 41.25 2.43
C LEU A 295 -28.91 42.00 1.31
N ALA A 296 -29.25 41.35 0.20
CA ALA A 296 -30.11 41.93 -0.83
C ALA A 296 -31.51 42.25 -0.30
N ILE A 297 -32.09 41.36 0.50
CA ILE A 297 -33.38 41.61 1.17
C ILE A 297 -33.27 42.73 2.20
N GLU A 298 -32.22 42.74 3.02
CA GLU A 298 -31.96 43.82 3.99
C GLU A 298 -31.79 45.18 3.29
N ARG A 299 -31.12 45.20 2.13
CA ARG A 299 -30.93 46.41 1.34
C ARG A 299 -32.25 46.92 0.75
N ASN A 300 -33.10 46.02 0.25
CA ASN A 300 -34.44 46.39 -0.23
C ASN A 300 -35.37 46.86 0.90
N ASP A 301 -35.37 46.17 2.05
CA ASP A 301 -36.10 46.56 3.26
C ASP A 301 -35.66 47.96 3.73
N SER A 302 -34.36 48.27 3.68
CA SER A 302 -33.82 49.60 4.00
C SER A 302 -34.35 50.68 3.05
N CYS A 303 -34.45 50.38 1.74
CA CYS A 303 -35.04 51.31 0.77
C CYS A 303 -36.53 51.57 1.10
N TRP A 304 -37.30 50.51 1.34
CA TRP A 304 -38.72 50.62 1.66
C TRP A 304 -38.95 51.38 2.96
N GLN A 305 -38.16 51.13 4.01
CA GLN A 305 -38.26 51.86 5.27
C GLN A 305 -37.95 53.35 5.11
N LYS A 306 -36.92 53.71 4.32
CA LYS A 306 -36.57 55.10 4.03
C LYS A 306 -37.67 55.80 3.24
N ALA A 307 -38.11 55.20 2.12
CA ALA A 307 -39.17 55.73 1.28
C ALA A 307 -40.51 55.89 2.04
N CYS A 308 -40.79 54.97 2.96
CA CYS A 308 -41.95 55.01 3.83
C CYS A 308 -41.87 56.14 4.88
N SER A 309 -40.69 56.35 5.46
CA SER A 309 -40.43 57.40 6.46
C SER A 309 -40.61 58.79 5.86
N ASP A 310 -40.14 59.00 4.63
CA ASP A 310 -40.18 60.30 3.95
C ASP A 310 -41.61 60.72 3.53
N ASN A 311 -42.52 59.76 3.33
CA ASN A 311 -43.85 60.00 2.74
C ASN A 311 -45.04 59.71 3.70
N GLY A 312 -44.77 59.53 5.00
CA GLY A 312 -45.79 59.30 6.02
C GLY A 312 -46.58 58.00 5.81
N CYS A 313 -45.85 56.88 5.64
CA CYS A 313 -46.41 55.54 5.50
C CYS A 313 -46.28 54.76 6.84
N ASN A 314 -47.20 53.83 7.12
CA ASN A 314 -47.13 53.02 8.34
C ASN A 314 -46.15 51.85 8.15
N LYS A 315 -45.03 51.86 8.90
CA LYS A 315 -43.97 50.85 8.82
C LYS A 315 -44.43 49.44 9.20
N ASN A 316 -45.48 49.31 10.02
CA ASN A 316 -45.99 48.00 10.43
C ASN A 316 -46.57 47.22 9.24
N TYR A 317 -47.11 47.91 8.23
CA TYR A 317 -47.70 47.27 7.05
C TYR A 317 -46.67 46.81 6.00
N LEU A 318 -45.38 47.13 6.18
CA LEU A 318 -44.29 46.59 5.36
C LEU A 318 -44.17 45.06 5.47
N TYR A 319 -44.74 44.45 6.51
CA TYR A 319 -44.70 43.01 6.76
C TYR A 319 -46.04 42.35 6.44
N CYS A 320 -46.01 41.27 5.66
CA CYS A 320 -47.19 40.68 5.03
C CYS A 320 -48.25 40.11 5.99
N GLU A 321 -47.98 39.97 7.28
CA GLU A 321 -48.92 39.38 8.25
C GLU A 321 -50.10 40.32 8.60
N ASN A 322 -50.08 41.56 8.10
CA ASN A 322 -51.11 42.58 8.34
C ASN A 322 -52.19 42.71 7.28
N GLN A 323 -52.21 41.82 6.29
CA GLN A 323 -53.16 41.90 5.16
C GLN A 323 -54.63 41.96 5.60
N HIS A 324 -54.96 41.46 6.80
CA HIS A 324 -56.31 41.42 7.35
C HIS A 324 -56.65 42.60 8.27
N THR A 325 -55.73 43.56 8.46
CA THR A 325 -55.96 44.74 9.31
C THR A 325 -56.66 45.86 8.54
N GLU A 326 -57.60 46.54 9.21
CA GLU A 326 -58.27 47.71 8.63
C GLU A 326 -57.25 48.80 8.26
N GLY A 327 -57.36 49.36 7.06
CA GLY A 327 -56.43 50.36 6.52
C GLY A 327 -55.26 49.83 5.69
N TYR A 328 -55.02 48.51 5.63
CA TYR A 328 -53.92 47.92 4.84
C TYR A 328 -54.08 48.16 3.33
N SER A 329 -55.30 48.02 2.79
CA SER A 329 -55.56 48.22 1.35
C SER A 329 -55.33 49.65 0.88
N ALA A 330 -55.72 50.64 1.69
CA ALA A 330 -55.46 52.06 1.44
C ALA A 330 -53.95 52.37 1.50
N TRP A 331 -53.25 51.80 2.49
CA TRP A 331 -51.80 51.90 2.60
C TRP A 331 -51.08 51.26 1.40
N GLN A 332 -51.52 50.09 0.95
CA GLN A 332 -50.89 49.36 -0.17
C GLN A 332 -50.94 50.18 -1.46
N ASN A 333 -52.10 50.78 -1.77
CA ASN A 333 -52.24 51.62 -2.96
C ASN A 333 -51.33 52.86 -2.91
N LYS A 334 -51.23 53.52 -1.75
CA LYS A 334 -50.33 54.67 -1.56
C LYS A 334 -48.85 54.25 -1.66
N SER A 335 -48.50 53.14 -1.03
CA SER A 335 -47.10 52.68 -0.91
C SER A 335 -46.57 52.08 -2.20
N LYS A 336 -47.42 51.46 -3.03
CA LYS A 336 -47.04 50.95 -4.35
C LYS A 336 -46.47 52.04 -5.26
N ALA A 337 -47.13 53.21 -5.32
CA ALA A 337 -46.63 54.34 -6.08
C ALA A 337 -45.30 54.88 -5.54
N ILE A 338 -45.19 54.97 -4.21
CA ILE A 338 -43.97 55.43 -3.52
C ILE A 338 -42.79 54.50 -3.81
N PHE A 339 -42.94 53.18 -3.58
CA PHE A 339 -41.85 52.23 -3.79
C PHE A 339 -41.46 52.12 -5.26
N LYS A 340 -42.42 52.19 -6.19
CA LYS A 340 -42.10 52.25 -7.63
C LYS A 340 -41.28 53.50 -7.97
N SER A 341 -41.54 54.66 -7.36
CA SER A 341 -40.79 55.89 -7.65
C SER A 341 -39.42 55.99 -6.98
N ARG A 342 -39.22 55.33 -5.83
CA ARG A 342 -38.01 55.51 -4.98
C ARG A 342 -37.13 54.28 -4.86
N CYS A 343 -37.67 53.10 -5.13
CA CYS A 343 -36.99 51.82 -4.93
C CYS A 343 -37.01 50.94 -6.19
N SER A 344 -37.42 51.49 -7.34
CA SER A 344 -37.32 50.81 -8.64
C SER A 344 -35.86 50.59 -9.03
N VAL A 345 -35.63 49.47 -9.73
CA VAL A 345 -34.31 49.04 -10.22
C VAL A 345 -34.19 49.23 -11.73
N ASP A 346 -35.32 49.41 -12.43
CA ASP A 346 -35.38 49.50 -13.89
C ASP A 346 -35.12 50.93 -14.42
N ASP A 347 -35.01 51.92 -13.53
CA ASP A 347 -34.72 53.31 -13.90
C ASP A 347 -33.19 53.53 -14.03
N ASP A 348 -32.76 54.26 -15.05
CA ASP A 348 -31.35 54.60 -15.29
C ASP A 348 -31.08 56.11 -15.12
N PRO A 349 -30.38 56.56 -14.06
CA PRO A 349 -29.87 55.78 -12.91
C PRO A 349 -30.97 55.44 -11.89
N PRO A 350 -30.82 54.36 -11.11
CA PRO A 350 -31.84 53.95 -10.15
C PRO A 350 -31.93 54.97 -9.00
N PRO A 351 -33.15 55.28 -8.51
CA PRO A 351 -33.36 56.25 -7.44
C PRO A 351 -32.72 55.84 -6.11
N PHE A 352 -32.42 54.56 -5.94
CA PHE A 352 -31.69 54.02 -4.80
C PHE A 352 -30.55 53.12 -5.30
N ASP A 353 -29.33 53.39 -4.84
CA ASP A 353 -28.16 52.62 -5.24
C ASP A 353 -28.11 51.28 -4.49
N TYR A 354 -28.34 50.19 -5.22
CA TYR A 354 -28.30 48.82 -4.71
C TYR A 354 -26.93 48.14 -4.87
N GLY A 355 -25.97 48.76 -5.58
CA GLY A 355 -24.62 48.21 -5.78
C GLY A 355 -24.61 46.74 -6.21
N ILE A 356 -23.87 45.90 -5.48
CA ILE A 356 -23.73 44.44 -5.74
C ILE A 356 -25.04 43.66 -5.62
N PHE A 357 -26.07 44.25 -5.01
CA PHE A 357 -27.38 43.61 -4.83
C PHE A 357 -28.31 43.86 -6.00
N THR A 358 -27.99 44.81 -6.89
CA THR A 358 -28.81 45.16 -8.08
C THR A 358 -29.20 43.92 -8.88
N GLN A 359 -28.27 42.99 -9.09
CA GLN A 359 -28.49 41.74 -9.81
C GLN A 359 -29.53 40.82 -9.14
N ALA A 360 -29.62 40.79 -7.80
CA ALA A 360 -30.62 39.99 -7.09
C ALA A 360 -32.03 40.57 -7.26
N LEU A 361 -32.16 41.90 -7.32
CA LEU A 361 -33.44 42.56 -7.50
C LEU A 361 -33.91 42.47 -8.96
N SER A 362 -33.03 42.76 -9.94
CA SER A 362 -33.38 42.73 -11.37
C SER A 362 -33.72 41.33 -11.88
N SER A 363 -33.12 40.29 -11.29
CA SER A 363 -33.47 38.89 -11.60
C SER A 363 -34.78 38.41 -10.98
N GLY A 364 -35.39 39.19 -10.07
CA GLY A 364 -36.62 38.82 -9.35
C GLY A 364 -36.45 37.64 -8.37
N ILE A 365 -35.22 37.28 -8.02
CA ILE A 365 -34.96 36.06 -7.24
C ILE A 365 -35.40 36.20 -5.77
N ILE A 366 -35.38 37.42 -5.25
CA ILE A 366 -35.87 37.82 -3.92
C ILE A 366 -37.39 37.63 -3.77
N SER A 367 -38.11 37.61 -4.88
CA SER A 367 -39.58 37.48 -4.94
C SER A 367 -40.05 36.08 -5.32
N SER A 368 -39.16 35.27 -5.90
CA SER A 368 -39.45 33.89 -6.26
C SER A 368 -39.62 33.00 -5.02
N LYS A 369 -40.69 32.19 -4.98
CA LYS A 369 -40.89 31.11 -3.98
C LYS A 369 -40.31 29.76 -4.43
N LYS A 370 -39.72 29.68 -5.64
CA LYS A 370 -39.12 28.44 -6.16
C LYS A 370 -37.72 28.26 -5.56
N PHE A 371 -37.62 27.50 -4.47
CA PHE A 371 -36.39 27.31 -3.71
C PHE A 371 -35.19 26.85 -4.57
N ILE A 372 -35.36 25.87 -5.45
CA ILE A 372 -34.24 25.31 -6.25
C ILE A 372 -33.62 26.38 -7.16
N SER A 373 -34.45 27.14 -7.86
CA SER A 373 -33.98 28.22 -8.75
C SER A 373 -33.26 29.32 -7.96
N LYS A 374 -33.84 29.71 -6.81
CA LYS A 374 -33.23 30.65 -5.88
C LYS A 374 -31.87 30.19 -5.38
N TYR A 375 -31.80 28.96 -4.88
CA TYR A 375 -30.58 28.34 -4.37
C TYR A 375 -29.49 28.27 -5.45
N CYS A 376 -29.79 27.71 -6.62
CA CYS A 376 -28.80 27.56 -7.69
C CYS A 376 -28.25 28.90 -8.17
N TYR A 377 -29.10 29.94 -8.26
CA TYR A 377 -28.67 31.27 -8.67
C TYR A 377 -27.75 31.93 -7.65
N CYS A 378 -28.09 31.84 -6.36
CA CYS A 378 -27.27 32.39 -5.29
C CYS A 378 -25.95 31.62 -5.12
N LEU A 379 -25.99 30.28 -5.28
CA LEU A 379 -24.79 29.44 -5.29
C LEU A 379 -23.87 29.80 -6.45
N TRP A 380 -24.42 30.00 -7.65
CA TRP A 380 -23.66 30.46 -8.81
C TRP A 380 -22.98 31.80 -8.53
N TRP A 381 -23.72 32.78 -7.98
CA TRP A 381 -23.16 34.09 -7.63
C TRP A 381 -22.01 33.98 -6.63
N GLY A 382 -22.18 33.17 -5.56
CA GLY A 382 -21.12 32.95 -4.57
C GLY A 382 -19.90 32.24 -5.15
N LEU A 383 -20.12 31.22 -5.99
CA LEU A 383 -19.05 30.47 -6.65
C LEU A 383 -18.26 31.35 -7.61
N GLN A 384 -18.96 32.15 -8.42
CA GLN A 384 -18.35 33.08 -9.37
C GLN A 384 -17.43 34.05 -8.62
N ASN A 385 -17.93 34.76 -7.61
CA ASN A 385 -17.17 35.80 -6.92
C ASN A 385 -16.02 35.27 -6.04
N LEU A 386 -16.17 34.10 -5.42
CA LEU A 386 -15.04 33.46 -4.72
C LEU A 386 -13.94 33.05 -5.70
N SER A 387 -14.32 32.56 -6.89
CA SER A 387 -13.36 32.07 -7.89
C SER A 387 -12.69 33.19 -8.68
N THR A 388 -13.38 34.31 -8.88
CA THR A 388 -12.85 35.49 -9.58
C THR A 388 -12.26 36.53 -8.62
N LEU A 389 -12.10 36.22 -7.34
CA LEU A 389 -11.54 37.14 -6.34
C LEU A 389 -12.31 38.47 -6.23
N GLY A 390 -13.63 38.43 -6.48
CA GLY A 390 -14.49 39.61 -6.49
C GLY A 390 -14.30 40.53 -7.70
N GLN A 391 -13.60 40.09 -8.75
CA GLN A 391 -13.50 40.86 -9.99
C GLN A 391 -14.89 41.10 -10.60
N GLY A 392 -15.19 42.36 -10.90
CA GLY A 392 -16.47 42.78 -11.48
C GLY A 392 -17.54 43.18 -10.47
N LEU A 393 -17.26 43.18 -9.16
CA LEU A 393 -18.17 43.73 -8.16
C LEU A 393 -18.24 45.26 -8.25
N GLN A 394 -19.43 45.78 -8.55
CA GLN A 394 -19.70 47.21 -8.53
C GLN A 394 -20.38 47.57 -7.21
N THR A 395 -19.64 48.21 -6.30
CA THR A 395 -20.15 48.53 -4.96
C THR A 395 -20.78 49.92 -4.90
N SER A 396 -21.85 50.06 -4.11
CA SER A 396 -22.34 51.39 -3.70
C SER A 396 -21.41 52.03 -2.66
N THR A 397 -21.71 53.28 -2.27
CA THR A 397 -21.01 53.98 -1.17
C THR A 397 -21.39 53.46 0.22
N TYR A 398 -22.23 52.43 0.33
CA TYR A 398 -22.67 51.88 1.61
C TYR A 398 -21.55 51.09 2.31
N PRO A 399 -21.12 51.46 3.54
CA PRO A 399 -19.98 50.83 4.20
C PRO A 399 -20.12 49.33 4.41
N GLY A 400 -21.32 48.84 4.75
CA GLY A 400 -21.56 47.41 4.99
C GLY A 400 -21.35 46.55 3.75
N GLU A 401 -21.69 47.09 2.57
CA GLU A 401 -21.46 46.43 1.28
C GLU A 401 -19.98 46.41 0.92
N VAL A 402 -19.29 47.55 1.09
CA VAL A 402 -17.85 47.65 0.82
C VAL A 402 -17.06 46.68 1.70
N ILE A 403 -17.36 46.62 3.00
CA ILE A 403 -16.72 45.67 3.93
C ILE A 403 -16.99 44.22 3.52
N PHE A 404 -18.22 43.89 3.13
CA PHE A 404 -18.58 42.55 2.66
C PHE A 404 -17.82 42.17 1.39
N SER A 405 -17.70 43.09 0.41
CA SER A 405 -16.94 42.88 -0.82
C SER A 405 -15.43 42.72 -0.58
N ILE A 406 -14.85 43.51 0.34
CA ILE A 406 -13.44 43.34 0.76
C ILE A 406 -13.23 41.96 1.40
N ALA A 407 -14.11 41.56 2.32
CA ALA A 407 -14.04 40.25 2.97
C ALA A 407 -14.17 39.11 1.95
N LEU A 408 -15.05 39.26 0.96
CA LEU A 408 -15.25 38.30 -0.12
C LEU A 408 -14.00 38.15 -1.00
N ALA A 409 -13.34 39.26 -1.37
CA ALA A 409 -12.10 39.22 -2.16
C ALA A 409 -10.95 38.52 -1.40
N ILE A 410 -10.75 38.87 -0.12
CA ILE A 410 -9.73 38.23 0.73
C ILE A 410 -10.01 36.75 0.93
N ALA A 411 -11.26 36.39 1.25
CA ALA A 411 -11.68 35.01 1.44
C ALA A 411 -11.54 34.19 0.15
N GLY A 412 -11.93 34.75 -1.00
CA GLY A 412 -11.75 34.12 -2.32
C GLY A 412 -10.29 33.80 -2.60
N LEU A 413 -9.38 34.74 -2.35
CA LEU A 413 -7.95 34.55 -2.58
C LEU A 413 -7.37 33.42 -1.72
N ILE A 414 -7.69 33.41 -0.43
CA ILE A 414 -7.21 32.37 0.49
C ILE A 414 -7.79 31.01 0.13
N LEU A 415 -9.11 30.92 -0.07
CA LEU A 415 -9.79 29.65 -0.34
C LEU A 415 -9.40 29.05 -1.68
N PHE A 416 -9.25 29.87 -2.73
CA PHE A 416 -8.85 29.41 -4.05
C PHE A 416 -7.39 28.92 -4.06
N ALA A 417 -6.48 29.63 -3.39
CA ALA A 417 -5.10 29.18 -3.22
C ALA A 417 -5.00 27.86 -2.44
N LEU A 418 -5.78 27.72 -1.36
CA LEU A 418 -5.85 26.48 -0.57
C LEU A 418 -6.44 25.32 -1.39
N LEU A 419 -7.45 25.57 -2.23
CA LEU A 419 -8.02 24.55 -3.10
C LEU A 419 -6.97 24.02 -4.07
N ILE A 420 -6.29 24.91 -4.81
CA ILE A 420 -5.27 24.53 -5.79
C ILE A 420 -4.10 23.81 -5.11
N GLY A 421 -3.54 24.36 -4.04
CA GLY A 421 -2.38 23.78 -3.35
C GLY A 421 -2.66 22.39 -2.77
N ASN A 422 -3.84 22.20 -2.15
CA ASN A 422 -4.23 20.89 -1.63
C ASN A 422 -4.53 19.90 -2.76
N MET A 423 -5.28 20.30 -3.80
CA MET A 423 -5.54 19.43 -4.96
C MET A 423 -4.24 18.99 -5.63
N GLN A 424 -3.28 19.91 -5.81
CA GLN A 424 -1.96 19.60 -6.37
C GLN A 424 -1.22 18.57 -5.52
N THR A 425 -1.18 18.74 -4.20
CA THR A 425 -0.49 17.80 -3.29
C THR A 425 -1.08 16.38 -3.38
N TYR A 426 -2.41 16.26 -3.42
CA TYR A 426 -3.08 14.95 -3.53
C TYR A 426 -2.89 14.30 -4.90
N LEU A 427 -3.00 15.06 -6.00
CA LEU A 427 -2.76 14.54 -7.34
C LEU A 427 -1.30 14.13 -7.54
N GLN A 428 -0.36 14.92 -7.02
CA GLN A 428 1.07 14.60 -7.06
C GLN A 428 1.37 13.29 -6.33
N SER A 429 0.72 13.01 -5.19
CA SER A 429 0.95 11.77 -4.44
C SER A 429 0.72 10.49 -5.25
N LEU A 430 -0.21 10.51 -6.21
CA LEU A 430 -0.44 9.39 -7.13
C LEU A 430 0.68 9.27 -8.17
N THR A 431 1.18 10.40 -8.66
CA THR A 431 2.20 10.43 -9.71
C THR A 431 3.62 10.27 -9.18
N LEU A 432 3.86 10.44 -7.86
CA LEU A 432 5.21 10.41 -7.27
C LEU A 432 6.03 9.20 -7.71
N ARG A 433 5.46 7.98 -7.63
CA ARG A 433 6.19 6.75 -8.01
C ARG A 433 6.45 6.64 -9.51
N LEU A 434 5.52 7.10 -10.33
CA LEU A 434 5.69 7.12 -11.78
C LEU A 434 6.72 8.16 -12.21
N GLU A 435 6.69 9.34 -11.59
CA GLU A 435 7.66 10.40 -11.85
C GLU A 435 9.06 10.02 -11.36
N GLU A 436 9.19 9.38 -10.18
CA GLU A 436 10.47 8.86 -9.71
C GLU A 436 11.09 7.88 -10.71
N MET A 437 10.28 6.98 -11.27
CA MET A 437 10.72 6.06 -12.33
C MET A 437 11.06 6.79 -13.64
N ARG A 438 10.22 7.75 -14.07
CA ARG A 438 10.47 8.55 -15.28
C ARG A 438 11.77 9.35 -15.19
N VAL A 439 12.06 9.94 -14.03
CA VAL A 439 13.30 10.67 -13.76
C VAL A 439 14.49 9.73 -13.81
N LYS A 440 14.47 8.62 -13.05
CA LYS A 440 15.54 7.60 -13.08
C LYS A 440 15.83 7.08 -14.49
N ARG A 441 14.80 6.83 -15.29
CA ARG A 441 14.95 6.39 -16.69
C ARG A 441 15.58 7.49 -17.56
N ARG A 442 15.16 8.75 -17.41
CA ARG A 442 15.72 9.87 -18.16
C ARG A 442 17.21 10.07 -17.83
N ASP A 443 17.56 10.00 -16.55
CA ASP A 443 18.94 10.15 -16.08
C ASP A 443 19.83 9.03 -16.62
N SER A 444 19.34 7.78 -16.60
CA SER A 444 20.01 6.62 -17.21
C SER A 444 20.25 6.83 -18.71
N GLU A 445 19.23 7.23 -19.48
CA GLU A 445 19.37 7.50 -20.91
C GLU A 445 20.36 8.63 -21.22
N GLN A 446 20.29 9.73 -20.47
CA GLN A 446 21.22 10.86 -20.64
C GLN A 446 22.66 10.44 -20.34
N TRP A 447 22.86 9.69 -19.26
CA TRP A 447 24.17 9.15 -18.89
C TRP A 447 24.72 8.20 -19.97
N MET A 448 23.89 7.29 -20.49
CA MET A 448 24.27 6.36 -21.57
C MET A 448 24.61 7.09 -22.88
N HIS A 449 23.88 8.17 -23.18
CA HIS A 449 24.11 8.99 -24.36
C HIS A 449 25.42 9.78 -24.24
N HIS A 450 25.65 10.43 -23.09
CA HIS A 450 26.86 11.18 -22.80
C HIS A 450 28.13 10.32 -22.84
N ARG A 451 28.02 9.04 -22.43
CA ARG A 451 29.11 8.06 -22.50
C ARG A 451 29.25 7.37 -23.85
N LEU A 452 28.42 7.73 -24.85
CA LEU A 452 28.45 7.16 -26.20
C LEU A 452 28.36 5.63 -26.22
N LEU A 453 27.55 5.05 -25.32
CA LEU A 453 27.44 3.58 -25.24
C LEU A 453 26.87 2.99 -26.55
N PRO A 454 27.37 1.83 -27.03
CA PRO A 454 26.79 1.09 -28.15
C PRO A 454 25.31 0.75 -27.94
N LYS A 455 24.55 0.66 -29.04
CA LYS A 455 23.10 0.38 -29.02
C LYS A 455 22.77 -0.90 -28.25
N GLU A 456 23.55 -1.96 -28.44
CA GLU A 456 23.35 -3.24 -27.76
C GLU A 456 23.47 -3.12 -26.23
N LEU A 457 24.46 -2.36 -25.73
CA LEU A 457 24.61 -2.12 -24.29
C LEU A 457 23.46 -1.28 -23.75
N ARG A 458 23.03 -0.25 -24.48
CA ARG A 458 21.87 0.57 -24.09
C ARG A 458 20.60 -0.26 -23.99
N GLU A 459 20.37 -1.16 -24.94
CA GLU A 459 19.21 -2.07 -24.90
C GLU A 459 19.26 -3.06 -23.73
N ARG A 460 20.45 -3.53 -23.36
CA ARG A 460 20.64 -4.36 -22.17
C ARG A 460 20.34 -3.60 -20.88
N VAL A 461 20.85 -2.37 -20.74
CA VAL A 461 20.55 -1.51 -19.57
C VAL A 461 19.06 -1.21 -19.48
N ARG A 462 18.40 -0.86 -20.59
CA ARG A 462 16.94 -0.63 -20.62
C ARG A 462 16.15 -1.85 -20.18
N ARG A 463 16.52 -3.05 -20.64
CA ARG A 463 15.88 -4.31 -20.23
C ARG A 463 16.06 -4.57 -18.73
N TYR A 464 17.27 -4.38 -18.22
CA TYR A 464 17.56 -4.50 -16.80
C TYR A 464 16.74 -3.52 -15.96
N ASP A 465 16.70 -2.24 -16.31
CA ASP A 465 15.93 -1.21 -15.58
C ASP A 465 14.42 -1.52 -15.59
N GLN A 466 13.90 -2.00 -16.73
CA GLN A 466 12.50 -2.44 -16.84
C GLN A 466 12.20 -3.64 -15.94
N TYR A 467 13.06 -4.67 -15.96
CA TYR A 467 12.86 -5.85 -15.14
C TYR A 467 12.99 -5.53 -13.65
N LYS A 468 14.00 -4.76 -13.25
CA LYS A 468 14.18 -4.28 -11.87
C LYS A 468 12.96 -3.53 -11.38
N TRP A 469 12.35 -2.68 -12.22
CA TRP A 469 11.11 -1.98 -11.88
C TRP A 469 9.93 -2.95 -11.70
N LEU A 470 9.76 -3.94 -12.57
CA LEU A 470 8.69 -4.93 -12.45
C LEU A 470 8.83 -5.79 -11.20
N ALA A 471 10.06 -6.17 -10.84
CA ALA A 471 10.35 -6.99 -9.66
C ALA A 471 10.18 -6.21 -8.35
N THR A 472 10.78 -5.01 -8.24
CA THR A 472 10.89 -4.28 -6.97
C THR A 472 9.91 -3.10 -6.82
N ARG A 473 9.22 -2.70 -7.90
CA ARG A 473 8.41 -1.46 -7.97
C ARG A 473 9.17 -0.20 -7.50
N GLY A 474 10.49 -0.19 -7.70
CA GLY A 474 11.37 0.91 -7.33
C GLY A 474 11.72 0.99 -5.84
N VAL A 475 11.41 -0.05 -5.07
CA VAL A 475 11.87 -0.19 -3.68
C VAL A 475 13.27 -0.76 -3.67
N ASP A 476 14.17 -0.11 -2.96
CA ASP A 476 15.49 -0.66 -2.68
C ASP A 476 15.39 -1.58 -1.45
N GLU A 477 15.48 -2.89 -1.68
CA GLU A 477 15.31 -3.92 -0.64
C GLU A 477 16.36 -3.81 0.45
N ASP A 478 17.62 -3.50 0.09
CA ASP A 478 18.71 -3.41 1.05
C ASP A 478 18.53 -2.22 1.98
N VAL A 479 18.14 -1.05 1.45
CA VAL A 479 17.87 0.16 2.25
C VAL A 479 16.68 -0.05 3.17
N LEU A 480 15.61 -0.69 2.67
CA LEU A 480 14.41 -1.00 3.46
C LEU A 480 14.77 -1.91 4.64
N VAL A 481 15.50 -2.98 4.38
CA VAL A 481 15.86 -3.97 5.41
C VAL A 481 16.89 -3.40 6.40
N GLN A 482 17.78 -2.50 5.96
CA GLN A 482 18.72 -1.80 6.84
C GLN A 482 18.05 -0.80 7.79
N SER A 483 16.89 -0.26 7.43
CA SER A 483 16.11 0.64 8.30
C SER A 483 15.48 -0.06 9.51
N LEU A 484 15.43 -1.39 9.49
CA LEU A 484 14.85 -2.20 10.56
C LEU A 484 15.87 -2.50 11.67
N PRO A 485 15.41 -2.71 12.93
CA PRO A 485 16.25 -3.24 13.99
C PRO A 485 16.95 -4.54 13.59
N LYS A 486 18.17 -4.77 14.13
CA LYS A 486 19.02 -5.91 13.76
C LYS A 486 18.31 -7.26 13.90
N ASP A 487 17.49 -7.43 14.94
CA ASP A 487 16.78 -8.69 15.20
C ASP A 487 15.74 -8.99 14.11
N LEU A 488 14.89 -8.02 13.77
CA LEU A 488 13.90 -8.16 12.69
C LEU A 488 14.56 -8.37 11.32
N ARG A 489 15.65 -7.65 11.06
CA ARG A 489 16.43 -7.83 9.84
C ARG A 489 16.94 -9.27 9.71
N ARG A 490 17.46 -9.84 10.80
CA ARG A 490 17.96 -11.23 10.82
C ARG A 490 16.84 -12.23 10.57
N ASP A 491 15.70 -12.06 11.23
CA ASP A 491 14.54 -12.96 11.07
C ASP A 491 14.00 -12.94 9.63
N ILE A 492 13.88 -11.75 9.03
CA ILE A 492 13.43 -11.60 7.63
C ILE A 492 14.43 -12.26 6.69
N LYS A 493 15.72 -11.94 6.81
CA LYS A 493 16.75 -12.55 5.96
C LYS A 493 16.73 -14.06 6.11
N ARG A 494 16.79 -14.59 7.33
CA ARG A 494 16.71 -16.03 7.62
C ARG A 494 15.50 -16.68 6.96
N HIS A 495 14.32 -16.07 7.06
CA HIS A 495 13.10 -16.60 6.43
C HIS A 495 13.24 -16.72 4.89
N LEU A 496 13.86 -15.73 4.25
CA LEU A 496 14.03 -15.69 2.80
C LEU A 496 15.10 -16.67 2.27
N CYS A 497 16.22 -16.83 2.98
CA CYS A 497 17.38 -17.57 2.46
C CYS A 497 17.59 -18.96 3.05
N LEU A 498 17.10 -19.28 4.26
CA LEU A 498 17.51 -20.51 4.97
C LEU A 498 17.25 -21.79 4.17
N ALA A 499 16.11 -21.86 3.49
CA ALA A 499 15.76 -23.01 2.65
C ALA A 499 16.71 -23.19 1.46
N LEU A 500 17.21 -22.09 0.89
CA LEU A 500 18.16 -22.10 -0.22
C LEU A 500 19.56 -22.47 0.26
N VAL A 501 20.01 -21.88 1.37
CA VAL A 501 21.34 -22.16 1.95
C VAL A 501 21.47 -23.63 2.34
N ARG A 502 20.44 -24.23 2.95
CA ARG A 502 20.44 -25.65 3.34
C ARG A 502 20.48 -26.63 2.16
N ARG A 503 20.23 -26.19 0.92
CA ARG A 503 20.40 -27.06 -0.26
C ARG A 503 21.86 -27.40 -0.53
N VAL A 504 22.78 -26.56 -0.06
CA VAL A 504 24.21 -26.84 -0.18
C VAL A 504 24.57 -27.88 0.87
N PRO A 505 25.02 -29.10 0.48
CA PRO A 505 25.26 -30.18 1.42
C PRO A 505 26.27 -29.84 2.52
N LEU A 506 27.22 -28.97 2.21
CA LEU A 506 28.19 -28.47 3.20
C LEU A 506 27.52 -27.63 4.29
N PHE A 507 26.58 -26.75 3.91
CA PHE A 507 25.89 -25.85 4.84
C PHE A 507 24.81 -26.57 5.65
N GLU A 508 24.15 -27.60 5.08
CA GLU A 508 23.16 -28.40 5.81
C GLU A 508 23.72 -29.01 7.11
N SER A 509 25.00 -29.39 7.09
CA SER A 509 25.70 -29.95 8.23
C SER A 509 26.27 -28.93 9.22
N MET A 510 26.02 -27.63 9.02
CA MET A 510 26.52 -26.56 9.89
C MET A 510 25.53 -26.21 11.01
N ASP A 511 26.08 -25.69 12.11
CA ASP A 511 25.27 -25.16 13.21
C ASP A 511 24.38 -23.99 12.76
N GLU A 512 23.19 -23.88 13.36
CA GLU A 512 22.21 -22.83 13.06
C GLU A 512 22.78 -21.41 13.13
N ARG A 513 23.72 -21.16 14.06
CA ARG A 513 24.37 -19.85 14.22
C ARG A 513 25.20 -19.44 13.01
N LEU A 514 25.83 -20.40 12.33
CA LEU A 514 26.58 -20.15 11.11
C LEU A 514 25.66 -20.00 9.91
N LEU A 515 24.59 -20.78 9.84
CA LEU A 515 23.54 -20.60 8.84
C LEU A 515 22.94 -19.20 8.91
N ASP A 516 22.68 -18.69 10.12
CA ASP A 516 22.26 -17.31 10.35
C ASP A 516 23.29 -16.29 9.86
N ALA A 517 24.58 -16.54 10.14
CA ALA A 517 25.66 -15.66 9.70
C ALA A 517 25.84 -15.63 8.18
N ILE A 518 25.57 -16.73 7.48
CA ILE A 518 25.53 -16.79 6.01
C ILE A 518 24.31 -16.01 5.51
N CYS A 519 23.14 -16.27 6.10
CA CYS A 519 21.90 -15.63 5.72
C CYS A 519 21.93 -14.10 5.90
N GLU A 520 22.60 -13.58 6.93
CA GLU A 520 22.77 -12.13 7.12
C GLU A 520 23.60 -11.47 6.01
N ARG A 521 24.51 -12.22 5.38
CA ARG A 521 25.48 -11.73 4.37
C ARG A 521 25.01 -11.84 2.92
N LEU A 522 23.98 -12.64 2.66
CA LEU A 522 23.40 -12.73 1.33
C LEU A 522 22.83 -11.39 0.87
N LYS A 523 23.08 -11.06 -0.40
CA LYS A 523 22.57 -9.86 -1.08
C LYS A 523 21.68 -10.26 -2.25
N PRO A 524 20.53 -9.61 -2.47
CA PRO A 524 19.70 -9.87 -3.63
C PRO A 524 20.42 -9.43 -4.92
N CYS A 525 20.30 -10.24 -5.98
CA CYS A 525 20.86 -9.98 -7.30
C CYS A 525 19.82 -10.32 -8.38
N LEU A 526 19.79 -9.51 -9.45
CA LEU A 526 18.87 -9.67 -10.58
C LEU A 526 19.69 -9.84 -11.86
N VAL A 527 19.34 -10.87 -12.64
CA VAL A 527 20.05 -11.22 -13.87
C VAL A 527 19.05 -11.25 -15.02
N THR A 528 19.41 -10.59 -16.13
CA THR A 528 18.54 -10.49 -17.31
C THR A 528 18.68 -11.65 -18.28
N GLU A 529 17.66 -11.89 -19.09
CA GLU A 529 17.68 -12.96 -20.08
C GLU A 529 18.88 -12.84 -21.04
N ASN A 530 19.45 -14.00 -21.41
CA ASN A 530 20.58 -14.15 -22.33
C ASN A 530 21.90 -13.53 -21.85
N THR A 531 22.01 -13.19 -20.57
CA THR A 531 23.28 -12.75 -19.99
C THR A 531 24.12 -13.93 -19.54
N TYR A 532 25.43 -13.81 -19.76
CA TYR A 532 26.42 -14.73 -19.20
C TYR A 532 26.77 -14.24 -17.81
N ILE A 533 26.54 -15.07 -16.80
CA ILE A 533 26.88 -14.78 -15.41
C ILE A 533 28.38 -15.00 -15.22
N VAL A 534 28.86 -16.18 -15.63
CA VAL A 534 30.27 -16.57 -15.58
C VAL A 534 30.59 -17.43 -16.80
N ARG A 535 31.79 -17.30 -17.35
CA ARG A 535 32.28 -18.19 -18.42
C ARG A 535 33.30 -19.18 -17.85
N GLU A 536 33.42 -20.33 -18.50
CA GLU A 536 34.46 -21.31 -18.15
C GLU A 536 35.84 -20.64 -18.23
N GLY A 537 36.62 -20.73 -17.15
CA GLY A 537 37.92 -20.06 -17.00
C GLY A 537 37.89 -18.70 -16.29
N ASP A 538 36.74 -18.03 -16.20
CA ASP A 538 36.63 -16.75 -15.49
C ASP A 538 36.81 -16.94 -13.97
N PRO A 539 37.37 -15.97 -13.23
CA PRO A 539 37.43 -16.03 -11.78
C PRO A 539 36.01 -15.99 -11.18
N VAL A 540 35.71 -16.89 -10.24
CA VAL A 540 34.44 -16.90 -9.51
C VAL A 540 34.55 -16.01 -8.29
N ASP A 541 33.78 -14.93 -8.25
CA ASP A 541 33.75 -13.92 -7.19
C ASP A 541 32.54 -14.05 -6.26
N GLU A 542 31.45 -14.67 -6.73
CA GLU A 542 30.25 -14.91 -5.93
C GLU A 542 29.62 -16.28 -6.18
N MET A 543 28.99 -16.81 -5.13
CA MET A 543 28.14 -18.00 -5.17
C MET A 543 26.68 -17.54 -5.26
N LEU A 544 25.94 -18.01 -6.26
CA LEU A 544 24.55 -17.61 -6.50
C LEU A 544 23.57 -18.71 -6.09
N PHE A 545 22.52 -18.31 -5.39
CA PHE A 545 21.38 -19.16 -5.00
C PHE A 545 20.15 -18.73 -5.80
N ILE A 546 19.59 -19.63 -6.60
CA ILE A 546 18.50 -19.31 -7.52
C ILE A 546 17.18 -19.32 -6.76
N ILE A 547 16.53 -18.16 -6.67
CA ILE A 547 15.20 -18.03 -6.09
C ILE A 547 14.16 -18.35 -7.17
N ARG A 548 14.31 -17.71 -8.33
CA ARG A 548 13.38 -17.80 -9.45
C ARG A 548 14.11 -17.71 -10.78
N GLY A 549 13.66 -18.48 -11.77
CA GLY A 549 14.19 -18.42 -13.14
C GLY A 549 14.97 -19.67 -13.54
N ARG A 550 15.58 -19.64 -14.72
CA ARG A 550 16.31 -20.78 -15.29
C ARG A 550 17.66 -20.34 -15.82
N LEU A 551 18.70 -21.04 -15.40
CA LEU A 551 20.06 -20.88 -15.89
C LEU A 551 20.49 -22.15 -16.64
N GLU A 552 21.28 -21.96 -17.67
CA GLU A 552 21.96 -23.01 -18.40
C GLU A 552 23.42 -23.04 -17.97
N SER A 553 23.93 -24.23 -17.64
CA SER A 553 25.30 -24.49 -17.22
C SER A 553 25.95 -25.47 -18.19
N VAL A 554 27.00 -25.03 -18.87
CA VAL A 554 27.71 -25.78 -19.92
C VAL A 554 29.18 -25.92 -19.54
N THR A 555 29.73 -27.12 -19.64
CA THR A 555 31.17 -27.39 -19.41
C THR A 555 31.80 -28.06 -20.62
N THR A 556 33.01 -27.64 -20.96
CA THR A 556 33.84 -28.23 -22.02
C THR A 556 35.06 -28.99 -21.50
N ASP A 557 35.21 -29.12 -20.17
CA ASP A 557 36.34 -29.81 -19.51
C ASP A 557 37.68 -29.27 -19.99
N GLY A 558 37.81 -27.93 -20.07
CA GLY A 558 39.01 -27.27 -20.57
C GLY A 558 39.22 -27.43 -22.07
N GLY A 559 38.15 -27.54 -22.87
CA GLY A 559 38.20 -27.60 -24.33
C GLY A 559 38.51 -28.98 -24.90
N ARG A 560 38.24 -30.06 -24.16
CA ARG A 560 38.51 -31.42 -24.63
C ARG A 560 37.58 -31.81 -25.78
N SER A 561 38.13 -32.18 -26.94
CA SER A 561 37.35 -32.53 -28.13
C SER A 561 36.39 -33.69 -27.86
N GLY A 562 35.09 -33.48 -28.07
CA GLY A 562 34.05 -34.50 -27.87
C GLY A 562 33.43 -34.53 -26.46
N PHE A 563 33.84 -33.65 -25.54
CA PHE A 563 33.20 -33.50 -24.24
C PHE A 563 32.39 -32.20 -24.18
N PHE A 564 31.06 -32.34 -24.13
CA PHE A 564 30.13 -31.23 -23.96
C PHE A 564 29.00 -31.68 -23.04
N ASN A 565 28.97 -31.15 -21.81
CA ASN A 565 27.89 -31.43 -20.87
C ASN A 565 27.08 -30.16 -20.63
N ARG A 566 25.76 -30.28 -20.81
CA ARG A 566 24.78 -29.21 -20.65
C ARG A 566 23.82 -29.60 -19.54
N SER A 567 23.70 -28.72 -18.55
CA SER A 567 22.84 -28.86 -17.38
C SER A 567 21.95 -27.64 -17.25
N LEU A 568 20.72 -27.85 -16.75
CA LEU A 568 19.77 -26.78 -16.54
C LEU A 568 19.60 -26.59 -15.02
N LEU A 569 19.97 -25.41 -14.51
CA LEU A 569 19.75 -25.01 -13.13
C LEU A 569 18.41 -24.30 -13.01
N LYS A 570 17.64 -24.69 -12.00
CA LYS A 570 16.30 -24.19 -11.72
C LYS A 570 16.25 -23.59 -10.31
N GLU A 571 15.05 -23.20 -9.89
CA GLU A 571 14.75 -22.70 -8.56
C GLU A 571 15.27 -23.67 -7.48
N ALA A 572 15.89 -23.10 -6.44
CA ALA A 572 16.60 -23.79 -5.35
C ALA A 572 17.93 -24.47 -5.72
N ASP A 573 18.38 -24.42 -6.98
CA ASP A 573 19.76 -24.76 -7.34
C ASP A 573 20.72 -23.60 -7.06
N PHE A 574 22.02 -23.87 -7.09
CA PHE A 574 23.08 -22.89 -6.88
C PHE A 574 24.22 -23.06 -7.89
N CYS A 575 25.04 -22.03 -8.05
CA CYS A 575 26.30 -22.08 -8.81
C CYS A 575 27.41 -21.28 -8.11
N GLY A 576 28.66 -21.47 -8.54
CA GLY A 576 29.84 -20.92 -7.87
C GLY A 576 30.35 -21.79 -6.71
N GLU A 577 30.07 -23.10 -6.73
CA GLU A 577 30.48 -24.06 -5.71
C GLU A 577 32.01 -24.23 -5.59
N GLU A 578 32.75 -23.80 -6.62
CA GLU A 578 34.21 -23.71 -6.63
C GLU A 578 34.74 -22.83 -5.48
N LEU A 579 33.96 -21.84 -5.03
CA LEU A 579 34.31 -20.99 -3.90
C LEU A 579 34.32 -21.73 -2.57
N LEU A 580 33.56 -22.83 -2.42
CA LEU A 580 33.48 -23.57 -1.16
C LEU A 580 34.82 -24.24 -0.83
N THR A 581 35.51 -24.81 -1.83
CA THR A 581 36.82 -25.45 -1.62
C THR A 581 37.91 -24.43 -1.37
N TRP A 582 37.89 -23.32 -2.11
CA TRP A 582 38.81 -22.20 -1.91
C TRP A 582 38.66 -21.56 -0.52
N ALA A 583 37.44 -21.29 -0.07
CA ALA A 583 37.21 -20.65 1.22
C ALA A 583 37.66 -21.53 2.40
N LEU A 584 37.60 -22.85 2.25
CA LEU A 584 38.01 -23.80 3.28
C LEU A 584 39.52 -24.05 3.34
N ASP A 585 40.27 -23.79 2.27
CA ASP A 585 41.72 -23.99 2.26
C ASP A 585 42.46 -22.79 2.91
N PRO A 586 43.24 -23.01 3.98
CA PRO A 586 43.98 -21.94 4.67
C PRO A 586 45.12 -21.36 3.84
N LYS A 587 45.66 -22.11 2.88
CA LYS A 587 46.75 -21.68 2.00
C LYS A 587 46.24 -20.94 0.77
N SER A 588 44.92 -20.89 0.57
CA SER A 588 44.30 -20.14 -0.50
C SER A 588 44.53 -18.64 -0.29
N GLY A 589 45.36 -18.06 -1.16
CA GLY A 589 45.66 -16.63 -1.19
C GLY A 589 44.46 -15.78 -1.62
N SER A 590 44.75 -14.57 -2.13
CA SER A 590 43.73 -13.66 -2.70
C SER A 590 43.21 -14.08 -4.07
N ASN A 591 43.85 -15.08 -4.71
CA ASN A 591 43.46 -15.52 -6.05
C ASN A 591 42.18 -16.35 -5.98
N LEU A 592 41.17 -15.92 -6.72
CA LEU A 592 39.89 -16.61 -6.84
C LEU A 592 40.00 -17.88 -7.70
N PRO A 593 39.18 -18.91 -7.43
CA PRO A 593 39.14 -20.11 -8.26
C PRO A 593 38.55 -19.78 -9.64
N THR A 594 39.03 -20.46 -10.68
CA THR A 594 38.48 -20.37 -12.03
C THR A 594 37.22 -21.21 -12.18
N SER A 595 36.20 -20.68 -12.84
CA SER A 595 34.95 -21.37 -13.11
C SER A 595 35.16 -22.59 -14.00
N THR A 596 34.55 -23.71 -13.63
CA THR A 596 34.61 -24.95 -14.41
C THR A 596 33.57 -25.00 -15.54
N ARG A 597 32.65 -24.04 -15.57
CA ARG A 597 31.50 -24.02 -16.46
C ARG A 597 31.12 -22.62 -16.89
N THR A 598 30.49 -22.53 -18.05
CA THR A 598 29.80 -21.32 -18.51
C THR A 598 28.35 -21.36 -18.04
N VAL A 599 27.93 -20.34 -17.28
CA VAL A 599 26.55 -20.19 -16.80
C VAL A 599 25.87 -19.02 -17.52
N LYS A 600 24.75 -19.29 -18.17
CA LYS A 600 23.96 -18.32 -18.94
C LYS A 600 22.52 -18.29 -18.46
N ALA A 601 21.93 -17.10 -18.32
CA ALA A 601 20.51 -16.95 -18.03
C ALA A 601 19.63 -17.21 -19.26
N LEU A 602 18.67 -18.14 -19.13
CA LEU A 602 17.68 -18.44 -20.16
C LEU A 602 16.38 -17.65 -19.98
N THR A 603 16.10 -17.19 -18.76
CA THR A 603 14.99 -16.30 -18.42
C THR A 603 15.53 -15.15 -17.58
N GLU A 604 14.68 -14.18 -17.26
CA GLU A 604 14.95 -13.28 -16.13
C GLU A 604 15.08 -14.12 -14.84
N VAL A 605 16.11 -13.86 -14.03
CA VAL A 605 16.47 -14.67 -12.85
C VAL A 605 16.67 -13.77 -11.63
N GLU A 606 16.10 -14.21 -10.51
CA GLU A 606 16.26 -13.60 -9.18
C GLU A 606 17.12 -14.54 -8.35
N THR A 607 18.22 -14.02 -7.80
CA THR A 607 19.18 -14.79 -7.03
C THR A 607 19.56 -14.09 -5.74
N PHE A 608 20.06 -14.85 -4.77
CA PHE A 608 20.91 -14.29 -3.72
C PHE A 608 22.37 -14.56 -4.05
N ALA A 609 23.22 -13.56 -3.87
CA ALA A 609 24.65 -13.67 -4.04
C ALA A 609 25.37 -13.71 -2.68
N LEU A 610 26.30 -14.64 -2.54
CA LEU A 610 27.28 -14.70 -1.46
C LEU A 610 28.67 -14.47 -2.04
N THR A 611 29.22 -13.28 -1.78
CA THR A 611 30.56 -12.90 -2.27
C THR A 611 31.67 -13.73 -1.62
N ALA A 612 32.75 -13.94 -2.35
CA ALA A 612 33.91 -14.73 -1.93
C ALA A 612 34.48 -14.28 -0.58
N ASP A 613 34.61 -12.97 -0.35
CA ASP A 613 35.15 -12.42 0.91
C ASP A 613 34.28 -12.78 2.11
N GLU A 614 32.96 -12.66 1.96
CA GLU A 614 31.98 -12.99 2.98
C GLU A 614 31.93 -14.51 3.25
N LEU A 615 32.07 -15.32 2.20
CA LEU A 615 32.20 -16.77 2.36
C LEU A 615 33.51 -17.15 3.09
N LYS A 616 34.63 -16.51 2.75
CA LYS A 616 35.93 -16.74 3.41
C LYS A 616 35.88 -16.33 4.89
N PHE A 617 35.20 -15.23 5.19
CA PHE A 617 34.94 -14.82 6.58
C PHE A 617 34.17 -15.91 7.34
N VAL A 618 33.07 -16.43 6.79
CA VAL A 618 32.29 -17.49 7.45
C VAL A 618 33.10 -18.79 7.56
N ALA A 619 33.84 -19.15 6.50
CA ALA A 619 34.68 -20.34 6.47
C ALA A 619 35.78 -20.30 7.53
N SER A 620 36.35 -19.12 7.83
CA SER A 620 37.34 -18.95 8.91
C SER A 620 36.80 -19.32 10.29
N GLN A 621 35.53 -18.99 10.57
CA GLN A 621 34.84 -19.35 11.81
C GLN A 621 34.48 -20.84 11.82
N PHE A 622 34.12 -21.39 10.66
CA PHE A 622 33.79 -22.79 10.49
C PHE A 622 34.98 -23.73 10.71
N ARG A 623 36.21 -23.33 10.34
CA ARG A 623 37.44 -24.14 10.58
C ARG A 623 37.64 -24.49 12.06
N ARG A 624 37.12 -23.67 12.97
CA ARG A 624 37.20 -23.89 14.43
C ARG A 624 36.26 -24.99 14.94
N LEU A 625 35.27 -25.42 14.13
CA LEU A 625 34.26 -26.40 14.52
C LEU A 625 34.61 -27.78 13.93
N HIS A 626 35.36 -28.56 14.71
CA HIS A 626 35.90 -29.87 14.36
C HIS A 626 34.86 -31.01 14.26
N SER A 627 33.98 -31.00 13.25
CA SER A 627 33.09 -32.14 13.00
C SER A 627 33.63 -33.09 11.94
N ARG A 628 33.85 -34.36 12.31
CA ARG A 628 34.23 -35.45 11.38
C ARG A 628 33.23 -35.60 10.23
N GLN A 629 31.93 -35.38 10.51
CA GLN A 629 30.88 -35.47 9.51
C GLN A 629 31.09 -34.44 8.39
N VAL A 630 31.48 -33.20 8.74
CA VAL A 630 31.70 -32.16 7.74
C VAL A 630 32.97 -32.39 6.93
N GLN A 631 34.01 -32.98 7.53
CA GLN A 631 35.20 -33.41 6.78
C GLN A 631 34.86 -34.46 5.72
N HIS A 632 33.99 -35.42 6.07
CA HIS A 632 33.49 -36.41 5.12
C HIS A 632 32.65 -35.77 4.02
N THR A 633 31.71 -34.88 4.38
CA THR A 633 30.89 -34.13 3.41
C THR A 633 31.79 -33.32 2.47
N PHE A 634 32.78 -32.61 3.00
CA PHE A 634 33.74 -31.85 2.20
C PHE A 634 34.53 -32.75 1.24
N ARG A 635 35.13 -33.85 1.71
CA ARG A 635 35.87 -34.79 0.85
C ARG A 635 34.96 -35.42 -0.20
N PHE A 636 33.71 -35.69 0.16
CA PHE A 636 32.74 -36.29 -0.74
C PHE A 636 32.25 -35.31 -1.80
N TYR A 637 32.05 -34.02 -1.49
CA TYR A 637 31.54 -33.02 -2.43
C TYR A 637 32.61 -32.19 -3.14
N SER A 638 33.84 -32.15 -2.62
CA SER A 638 34.96 -31.47 -3.26
C SER A 638 35.38 -32.15 -4.55
N GLN A 639 35.37 -31.39 -5.65
CA GLN A 639 35.78 -31.89 -6.96
C GLN A 639 37.24 -32.35 -6.98
N GLN A 640 38.14 -31.63 -6.32
CA GLN A 640 39.57 -32.00 -6.24
C GLN A 640 39.75 -33.38 -5.58
N TRP A 641 39.01 -33.65 -4.50
CA TRP A 641 39.04 -34.94 -3.81
C TRP A 641 38.40 -36.06 -4.62
N ARG A 642 37.27 -35.81 -5.28
CA ARG A 642 36.64 -36.77 -6.20
C ARG A 642 37.55 -37.15 -7.35
N THR A 643 38.15 -36.16 -8.02
CA THR A 643 39.06 -36.39 -9.15
C THR A 643 40.32 -37.13 -8.69
N TRP A 644 40.91 -36.73 -7.55
CA TRP A 644 42.04 -37.46 -6.99
C TRP A 644 41.69 -38.91 -6.64
N ALA A 645 40.54 -39.15 -5.99
CA ALA A 645 40.08 -40.49 -5.64
C ALA A 645 39.84 -41.33 -6.89
N ALA A 646 39.20 -40.77 -7.93
CA ALA A 646 38.99 -41.45 -9.20
C ALA A 646 40.33 -41.81 -9.87
N CYS A 647 41.27 -40.86 -9.97
CA CYS A 647 42.60 -41.12 -10.53
C CYS A 647 43.39 -42.15 -9.71
N PHE A 648 43.27 -42.12 -8.38
CA PHE A 648 43.91 -43.06 -7.47
C PHE A 648 43.36 -44.48 -7.66
N ILE A 649 42.03 -44.63 -7.70
CA ILE A 649 41.37 -45.92 -7.95
C ILE A 649 41.72 -46.43 -9.34
N GLN A 650 41.70 -45.57 -10.37
CA GLN A 650 42.10 -45.93 -11.74
C GLN A 650 43.56 -46.40 -11.79
N ALA A 651 44.47 -45.72 -11.11
CA ALA A 651 45.88 -46.11 -11.04
C ALA A 651 46.06 -47.44 -10.29
N ALA A 652 45.37 -47.63 -9.17
CA ALA A 652 45.39 -48.88 -8.40
C ALA A 652 44.83 -50.06 -9.22
N TRP A 653 43.72 -49.86 -9.94
CA TRP A 653 43.12 -50.85 -10.83
C TRP A 653 44.06 -51.21 -11.98
N ARG A 654 44.68 -50.21 -12.64
CA ARG A 654 45.68 -50.44 -13.69
C ARG A 654 46.87 -51.25 -13.16
N ARG A 655 47.34 -50.98 -11.93
CA ARG A 655 48.40 -51.78 -11.28
C ARG A 655 47.94 -53.21 -11.02
N TYR A 656 46.72 -53.41 -10.53
CA TYR A 656 46.15 -54.74 -10.30
C TYR A 656 46.02 -55.54 -11.62
N CYS A 657 45.46 -54.93 -12.67
CA CYS A 657 45.34 -55.56 -13.99
C CYS A 657 46.71 -55.97 -14.56
N LYS A 658 47.73 -55.10 -14.47
CA LYS A 658 49.10 -55.45 -14.88
C LYS A 658 49.64 -56.65 -14.10
N LYS A 659 49.43 -56.68 -12.77
CA LYS A 659 49.87 -57.80 -11.92
C LYS A 659 49.11 -59.09 -12.25
N LYS A 660 47.82 -59.02 -12.58
CA LYS A 660 47.00 -60.18 -12.98
C LYS A 660 47.45 -60.75 -14.33
N ILE A 661 47.71 -59.88 -15.32
CA ILE A 661 48.22 -60.28 -16.64
C ILE A 661 49.61 -60.93 -16.51
N MET A 662 50.51 -60.37 -15.70
CA MET A 662 51.82 -60.98 -15.43
C MET A 662 51.70 -62.37 -14.81
N LYS A 663 50.78 -62.57 -13.85
CA LYS A 663 50.54 -63.88 -13.25
C LYS A 663 49.93 -64.90 -14.22
N LEU A 664 49.05 -64.46 -15.12
CA LEU A 664 48.48 -65.33 -16.16
C LEU A 664 49.57 -65.77 -17.14
N ARG A 665 50.41 -64.84 -17.64
CA ARG A 665 51.57 -65.20 -18.46
C ARG A 665 52.53 -66.14 -17.74
N GLN A 666 52.71 -65.97 -16.42
CA GLN A 666 53.56 -66.86 -15.65
C GLN A 666 52.98 -68.28 -15.56
N LYS A 667 51.66 -68.43 -15.44
CA LYS A 667 51.00 -69.73 -15.51
C LYS A 667 51.07 -70.35 -16.92
N GLU A 668 50.86 -69.56 -17.97
CA GLU A 668 51.03 -70.01 -19.35
C GLU A 668 52.48 -70.45 -19.64
N GLU A 669 53.48 -69.74 -19.10
CA GLU A 669 54.90 -70.12 -19.20
C GLU A 669 55.23 -71.37 -18.36
N GLU A 670 54.65 -71.54 -17.17
CA GLU A 670 54.83 -72.73 -16.32
C GLU A 670 54.14 -73.98 -16.93
N GLU A 671 52.95 -73.83 -17.51
CA GLU A 671 52.24 -74.89 -18.24
C GLU A 671 52.98 -75.27 -19.55
N ALA A 672 53.62 -74.30 -20.22
CA ALA A 672 54.49 -74.57 -21.37
C ALA A 672 55.77 -75.32 -20.97
N ASP A 673 56.44 -74.91 -19.87
CA ASP A 673 57.63 -75.59 -19.32
C ASP A 673 57.31 -77.04 -18.88
N GLU A 674 56.10 -77.32 -18.37
CA GLU A 674 55.65 -78.69 -18.03
C GLU A 674 55.30 -79.54 -19.27
N SER A 675 54.75 -78.93 -20.32
CA SER A 675 54.45 -79.62 -21.58
C SER A 675 55.70 -80.02 -22.37
N GLU A 676 56.78 -79.25 -22.31
CA GLU A 676 58.08 -79.60 -22.92
C GLU A 676 58.85 -80.67 -22.11
N GLY A 677 58.51 -80.90 -20.84
CA GLY A 677 59.14 -81.92 -20.00
C GLY A 677 58.79 -83.37 -20.34
N THR A 678 57.81 -83.61 -21.22
CA THR A 678 57.29 -84.96 -21.52
C THR A 678 57.78 -85.53 -22.86
N HIS A 679 58.50 -84.75 -23.68
CA HIS A 679 59.09 -85.23 -24.93
C HIS A 679 60.62 -85.11 -24.92
N GLY A 680 61.29 -86.11 -24.34
CA GLY A 680 62.75 -86.16 -24.38
C GLY A 680 63.35 -87.35 -23.66
N ASN A 681 63.02 -88.58 -24.08
CA ASN A 681 63.79 -89.75 -23.67
C ASN A 681 64.16 -90.63 -24.87
N SER A 682 65.26 -90.30 -25.54
CA SER A 682 66.07 -91.29 -26.28
C SER A 682 67.51 -90.80 -26.47
N GLY A 683 68.44 -91.41 -25.73
CA GLY A 683 69.77 -91.81 -26.20
C GLY A 683 70.92 -90.78 -26.22
N GLY A 684 71.91 -90.99 -25.33
CA GLY A 684 73.33 -90.99 -25.72
C GLY A 684 74.18 -89.73 -25.51
N SER A 685 74.82 -89.64 -24.33
CA SER A 685 76.17 -89.07 -24.05
C SER A 685 76.63 -87.76 -24.73
N SER A 686 76.54 -86.63 -24.01
CA SER A 686 77.68 -85.69 -23.80
C SER A 686 77.40 -84.78 -22.59
N SER A 687 78.28 -84.81 -21.59
CA SER A 687 78.07 -84.16 -20.28
C SER A 687 78.33 -82.65 -20.23
N SER A 688 78.52 -81.96 -21.36
CA SER A 688 78.78 -80.50 -21.38
C SER A 688 77.60 -79.65 -21.86
N LEU A 689 76.66 -80.20 -22.64
CA LEU A 689 75.52 -79.44 -23.18
C LEU A 689 74.37 -79.29 -22.19
N GLY A 690 74.06 -80.33 -21.40
CA GLY A 690 73.00 -80.28 -20.38
C GLY A 690 73.27 -79.26 -19.27
N ALA A 691 74.53 -79.13 -18.84
CA ALA A 691 74.94 -78.15 -17.83
C ALA A 691 74.87 -76.70 -18.36
N ALA A 692 75.24 -76.47 -19.62
CA ALA A 692 75.13 -75.15 -20.26
C ALA A 692 73.67 -74.72 -20.47
N LEU A 693 72.77 -75.66 -20.79
CA LEU A 693 71.34 -75.40 -20.97
C LEU A 693 70.64 -75.12 -19.62
N LEU A 694 71.01 -75.86 -18.56
CA LEU A 694 70.53 -75.58 -17.21
C LEU A 694 71.10 -74.26 -16.64
N ALA A 695 72.37 -73.95 -16.91
CA ALA A 695 72.98 -72.69 -16.52
C ALA A 695 72.39 -71.48 -17.27
N SER A 696 72.06 -71.62 -18.57
CA SER A 696 71.37 -70.57 -19.33
C SER A 696 69.93 -70.37 -18.84
N LYS A 697 69.22 -71.46 -18.50
CA LYS A 697 67.89 -71.39 -17.85
C LYS A 697 67.97 -70.73 -16.46
N PHE A 698 69.01 -71.01 -15.68
CA PHE A 698 69.23 -70.38 -14.38
C PHE A 698 69.60 -68.88 -14.49
N ALA A 699 70.47 -68.53 -15.45
CA ALA A 699 70.82 -67.14 -15.76
C ALA A 699 69.61 -66.34 -16.29
N ALA A 700 68.78 -66.96 -17.13
CA ALA A 700 67.53 -66.35 -17.61
C ALA A 700 66.52 -66.14 -16.46
N ARG A 701 66.38 -67.10 -15.53
CA ARG A 701 65.50 -66.97 -14.35
C ARG A 701 65.99 -65.90 -13.37
N THR A 702 67.30 -65.80 -13.14
CA THR A 702 67.90 -64.77 -12.26
C THR A 702 67.83 -63.36 -12.86
N LEU A 703 68.11 -63.20 -14.17
CA LEU A 703 67.96 -61.93 -14.87
C LEU A 703 66.50 -61.47 -14.94
N ARG A 704 65.54 -62.40 -15.12
CA ARG A 704 64.09 -62.08 -15.01
C ARG A 704 63.69 -61.62 -13.62
N GLY A 705 64.27 -62.21 -12.56
CA GLY A 705 64.06 -61.77 -11.17
C GLY A 705 64.53 -60.32 -10.91
N VAL A 706 65.68 -59.95 -11.48
CA VAL A 706 66.21 -58.58 -11.42
C VAL A 706 65.36 -57.60 -12.24
N HIS A 707 64.92 -57.99 -13.45
CA HIS A 707 64.02 -57.19 -14.27
C HIS A 707 62.65 -56.99 -13.61
N ARG A 708 62.15 -58.00 -12.87
CA ARG A 708 60.92 -57.95 -12.06
C ARG A 708 61.02 -56.95 -10.92
N ASN A 709 62.15 -56.90 -10.21
CA ASN A 709 62.40 -55.90 -9.17
C ASN A 709 62.54 -54.49 -9.76
N ARG A 710 63.14 -54.35 -10.94
CA ARG A 710 63.28 -53.07 -11.64
C ARG A 710 61.92 -52.54 -12.12
N LEU A 711 61.08 -53.38 -12.72
CA LEU A 711 59.69 -53.06 -13.12
C LEU A 711 58.77 -52.78 -11.93
N ALA A 712 58.95 -53.47 -10.80
CA ALA A 712 58.23 -53.17 -9.56
C ALA A 712 58.64 -51.81 -8.97
N LYS A 713 59.91 -51.42 -9.13
CA LYS A 713 60.45 -50.11 -8.71
C LYS A 713 59.93 -48.99 -9.61
N THR A 714 59.95 -49.15 -10.94
CA THR A 714 59.35 -48.18 -11.88
C THR A 714 57.81 -48.13 -11.78
N ALA A 715 57.13 -49.24 -11.46
CA ALA A 715 55.69 -49.24 -11.20
C ALA A 715 55.30 -48.52 -9.89
N ARG A 716 56.21 -48.47 -8.90
CA ARG A 716 56.06 -47.62 -7.70
C ARG A 716 56.26 -46.13 -8.02
N GLU A 717 57.13 -45.81 -8.98
CA GLU A 717 57.38 -44.42 -9.42
C GLU A 717 56.32 -43.88 -10.40
N LEU A 718 55.67 -44.74 -11.17
CA LEU A 718 54.54 -44.36 -12.02
C LEU A 718 53.33 -43.99 -11.16
N VAL A 719 53.13 -42.67 -11.03
CA VAL A 719 52.01 -41.95 -10.43
C VAL A 719 52.16 -41.67 -8.92
N LYS A 720 53.01 -40.68 -8.56
CA LYS A 720 52.78 -39.85 -7.36
C LYS A 720 51.70 -38.83 -7.69
N LEU A 721 50.43 -39.21 -7.56
CA LEU A 721 49.34 -38.21 -7.51
C LEU A 721 49.48 -37.47 -6.19
N GLN A 722 49.83 -36.19 -6.25
CA GLN A 722 49.89 -35.34 -5.06
C GLN A 722 48.51 -35.33 -4.41
N LYS A 723 48.43 -35.79 -3.16
CA LYS A 723 47.20 -35.79 -2.39
C LYS A 723 46.73 -34.32 -2.26
N PRO A 724 45.45 -34.01 -2.54
CA PRO A 724 44.91 -32.68 -2.31
C PRO A 724 45.18 -32.26 -0.86
N PRO A 725 45.50 -30.98 -0.61
CA PRO A 725 45.68 -30.50 0.74
C PRO A 725 44.42 -30.84 1.56
N GLU A 726 44.61 -31.43 2.73
CA GLU A 726 43.50 -31.52 3.68
C GLU A 726 43.20 -30.11 4.15
N PRO A 727 41.91 -29.73 4.29
CA PRO A 727 41.58 -28.48 4.95
C PRO A 727 42.19 -28.58 6.35
N ASP A 728 43.02 -27.60 6.69
CA ASP A 728 43.61 -27.57 8.01
C ASP A 728 42.53 -27.15 9.00
N PHE A 729 42.07 -28.12 9.76
CA PHE A 729 41.19 -27.85 10.89
C PHE A 729 41.98 -27.65 12.17
N THR A 730 43.28 -28.00 12.20
CA THR A 730 44.06 -27.87 13.42
C THR A 730 44.28 -26.39 13.71
N ALA A 731 43.81 -25.95 14.88
CA ALA A 731 44.05 -24.62 15.37
C ALA A 731 45.56 -24.48 15.61
N ASP A 732 46.21 -23.59 14.86
CA ASP A 732 47.38 -22.91 15.40
C ASP A 732 46.84 -21.74 16.23
N ASP A 733 46.95 -21.88 17.54
CA ASP A 733 46.82 -20.79 18.51
C ASP A 733 47.91 -19.76 18.22
N ALA A 734 47.57 -18.75 17.41
CA ALA A 734 48.37 -17.53 17.26
C ALA A 734 47.42 -16.35 17.04
N ASP A 735 46.84 -15.88 18.14
CA ASP A 735 46.84 -14.48 18.61
C ASP A 735 45.94 -14.32 19.85
#